data_AF-A0A0E3S0D8-F1
#
_entry.id   AF-A0A0E3S0D8-F1
#
_cell.length_a   1.000
_cell.length_b   1.000
_cell.length_c   1.000
_cell.angle_alpha   90.00
_cell.angle_beta   90.00
_cell.angle_gamma   90.00
#
_symmetry.space_group_name_H-M   'P 1'
#
loop_
_entity.id
_entity.type
_entity.pdbx_description
1 polymer ?
#
loop_
_entity_poly.entity_id
_entity_poly.type
_entity_poly.pdbx_seq_one_letter_code
_entity_poly.pdbx_strand_id
1 'polypeptide(L)'
;MKKINSFLLSMIILFSSLSISPNLAAGSAENLEPPLNSTSISDTAIEEAPLNPEFLNPGKSESLEPVSSCDYGHASGPGYTPPPVNIPALSQKGGKLLLRAQGSELPSTYDLREQGRITSVKNQGDTGSCWAFSSLASLESYILGTEGNSRDFSENNMKNLVTRYYSDGFDLTPDNGGNSFIAMAYLTRWSGPVNESADPYNENSVNSPAGLPVQKHVQEVVVLPERTGPLDNELIKRALMDKGAVFSTICWNLPDYHDKNYTYRYTGSNSANHAITIVGWDDSFDRHRFKQVPSGNGAFIVKNSWGESWGEDGYFYISYYDTSIGYRENAVFTASEKENFDYIYQYDPLGWITQIGYSELTAWGSNVFTTERNEKLEAIGFYTTDLNTAYEIYVYKNPTNGPINSLKNYAVKESGTCSFPGYHTHILNSPVNLIPGEKFSVVIKCRNPSYVYPLAVEKQYLDYSSKAQANPGESYVSRDGNSWKDLTSVVEYAETNLCIKAFTTVNELPEAGFSSNITSWVSPLTVQFTDLSTGALSWEWDFNGDGITDSTTKNPVCTYTSYGNYTVSLNASNRKGFDTEIKPGYITVSPLSIISSSPGGNITTYEGERQEFNISTNHNTSANWYVNGTKKLTETGVKSSSYSESTLFPGTYDVTVLVITGNENVMLTWNWTVVDWNPWDDLTSLDGKNISTEELQEAIHIYKNGLPIPGTETKLTDEGLIKLIRLWKEGAAN
;
A
#
# COMPACT_ATOMS: atom_id res chain seq x y z
N MET A 1 42.58 -71.86 -28.89
CA MET A 1 43.37 -70.76 -28.29
C MET A 1 42.42 -69.99 -27.37
N LYS A 2 42.32 -70.38 -26.09
CA LYS A 2 42.87 -69.70 -24.88
C LYS A 2 42.58 -68.18 -24.88
N LYS A 3 41.89 -67.57 -23.90
CA LYS A 3 41.37 -68.05 -22.61
C LYS A 3 40.33 -67.03 -22.08
N ILE A 4 39.33 -67.59 -21.39
CA ILE A 4 38.23 -67.01 -20.60
C ILE A 4 38.68 -66.81 -19.14
N ASN A 5 38.00 -65.93 -18.39
CA ASN A 5 37.56 -66.04 -16.96
C ASN A 5 36.76 -64.75 -16.65
N SER A 6 35.46 -64.67 -16.32
CA SER A 6 34.52 -65.42 -15.46
C SER A 6 34.97 -65.55 -14.00
N PHE A 7 34.22 -64.96 -13.05
CA PHE A 7 33.33 -65.73 -12.15
C PHE A 7 32.45 -64.81 -11.26
N LEU A 8 31.13 -65.02 -11.32
CA LEU A 8 30.13 -64.74 -10.29
C LEU A 8 30.13 -65.87 -9.26
N LEU A 9 29.85 -65.62 -7.97
CA LEU A 9 28.85 -66.42 -7.26
C LEU A 9 28.30 -65.74 -6.00
N SER A 10 27.01 -65.98 -5.82
CA SER A 10 26.01 -65.51 -4.86
C SER A 10 25.65 -66.57 -3.81
N MET A 11 25.01 -66.13 -2.70
CA MET A 11 24.01 -66.78 -1.80
C MET A 11 24.36 -66.68 -0.29
N ILE A 12 23.54 -66.09 0.61
CA ILE A 12 22.22 -66.53 1.17
C ILE A 12 22.42 -67.78 2.09
N ILE A 13 21.97 -67.95 3.36
CA ILE A 13 21.07 -67.27 4.32
C ILE A 13 21.09 -68.09 5.67
N LEU A 14 20.58 -67.51 6.78
CA LEU A 14 19.84 -68.08 7.95
C LEU A 14 20.56 -68.53 9.27
N PHE A 15 20.33 -67.73 10.33
CA PHE A 15 19.64 -68.00 11.63
C PHE A 15 20.24 -68.80 12.83
N SER A 16 20.30 -68.07 13.97
CA SER A 16 19.76 -68.31 15.33
C SER A 16 20.28 -69.41 16.28
N SER A 17 20.66 -68.99 17.50
CA SER A 17 20.10 -69.35 18.86
C SER A 17 21.18 -69.18 19.96
N LEU A 18 21.00 -68.29 20.97
CA LEU A 18 20.51 -68.56 22.36
C LEU A 18 21.35 -69.64 23.09
N SER A 19 21.92 -69.51 24.31
CA SER A 19 21.53 -68.78 25.53
C SER A 19 22.58 -68.97 26.67
N ILE A 20 22.51 -68.08 27.68
CA ILE A 20 22.73 -68.27 29.15
C ILE A 20 24.15 -68.11 29.78
N SER A 21 24.14 -67.19 30.76
CA SER A 21 25.08 -66.64 31.76
C SER A 21 25.52 -67.67 32.87
N PRO A 22 26.19 -67.35 34.03
CA PRO A 22 26.32 -66.06 34.78
C PRO A 22 27.64 -65.75 35.59
N ASN A 23 27.67 -64.51 36.14
CA ASN A 23 28.37 -64.01 37.37
C ASN A 23 29.91 -63.77 37.33
N LEU A 24 30.53 -62.74 37.94
CA LEU A 24 30.26 -61.95 39.15
C LEU A 24 30.99 -60.57 39.16
N ALA A 25 30.33 -59.57 39.77
CA ALA A 25 30.82 -58.49 40.65
C ALA A 25 31.67 -57.27 40.21
N ALA A 26 30.99 -56.12 40.32
CA ALA A 26 31.31 -54.92 41.13
C ALA A 26 32.27 -53.83 40.59
N GLY A 27 31.76 -52.58 40.55
CA GLY A 27 32.58 -51.36 40.53
C GLY A 27 31.91 -50.14 39.90
N SER A 28 31.21 -49.36 40.73
CA SER A 28 30.60 -48.03 40.52
C SER A 28 31.32 -47.03 39.59
N ALA A 29 30.55 -46.31 38.77
CA ALA A 29 30.63 -44.85 38.58
C ALA A 29 29.40 -44.35 37.80
N GLU A 30 28.68 -43.39 38.38
CA GLU A 30 27.56 -42.68 37.77
C GLU A 30 28.04 -41.86 36.57
N ASN A 31 27.40 -42.06 35.41
CA ASN A 31 27.34 -41.09 34.33
C ASN A 31 25.93 -41.11 33.77
N LEU A 32 25.24 -39.98 33.93
CA LEU A 32 23.92 -39.70 33.38
C LEU A 32 24.04 -39.54 31.86
N GLU A 33 23.71 -40.59 31.11
CA GLU A 33 23.36 -40.46 29.69
C GLU A 33 21.93 -39.92 29.56
N PRO A 34 21.65 -38.90 28.73
CA PRO A 34 20.29 -38.55 28.37
C PRO A 34 19.72 -39.59 27.38
N PRO A 35 18.40 -39.80 27.37
CA PRO A 35 17.77 -40.90 26.65
C PRO A 35 17.93 -40.74 25.14
N LEU A 36 18.31 -41.84 24.48
CA LEU A 36 18.08 -42.07 23.06
C LEU A 36 16.58 -41.96 22.77
N ASN A 37 16.13 -40.74 22.50
CA ASN A 37 14.90 -40.51 21.79
C ASN A 37 15.18 -40.84 20.33
N SER A 38 14.62 -41.96 19.86
CA SER A 38 14.36 -42.19 18.45
C SER A 38 13.36 -41.13 17.98
N THR A 39 13.84 -39.93 17.67
CA THR A 39 13.08 -38.96 16.92
C THR A 39 12.89 -39.54 15.52
N SER A 40 11.61 -39.76 15.19
CA SER A 40 11.08 -39.63 13.85
C SER A 40 11.89 -38.63 13.04
N ILE A 41 12.28 -39.01 11.82
CA ILE A 41 12.88 -38.14 10.80
C ILE A 41 12.11 -36.81 10.83
N SER A 42 12.76 -35.76 11.33
CA SER A 42 12.16 -34.45 11.55
C SER A 42 11.71 -33.84 10.23
N ASP A 43 10.51 -33.27 10.20
CA ASP A 43 10.14 -32.29 9.18
C ASP A 43 11.29 -31.29 9.03
N THR A 44 11.90 -31.22 7.86
CA THR A 44 12.99 -30.28 7.57
C THR A 44 12.45 -28.86 7.70
N ALA A 45 13.04 -28.10 8.63
CA ALA A 45 12.69 -26.71 8.87
C ALA A 45 13.00 -25.83 7.65
N ILE A 46 12.29 -24.71 7.53
CA ILE A 46 12.62 -23.65 6.57
C ILE A 46 13.92 -23.02 7.04
N GLU A 47 14.85 -22.78 6.13
CA GLU A 47 16.12 -22.12 6.40
C GLU A 47 16.26 -20.84 5.59
N GLU A 48 16.89 -19.84 6.19
CA GLU A 48 17.16 -18.53 5.60
C GLU A 48 18.62 -18.41 5.16
N ALA A 49 18.84 -17.72 4.05
CA ALA A 49 20.15 -17.41 3.53
C ALA A 49 20.93 -16.48 4.47
N PRO A 50 22.25 -16.67 4.64
CA PRO A 50 23.08 -15.71 5.34
C PRO A 50 23.07 -14.34 4.67
N LEU A 51 22.81 -13.30 5.45
CA LEU A 51 22.85 -11.91 4.99
C LEU A 51 24.22 -11.54 4.40
N ASN A 52 24.19 -10.54 3.52
CA ASN A 52 25.38 -9.93 2.96
C ASN A 52 26.30 -9.41 4.09
N PRO A 53 27.56 -9.87 4.18
CA PRO A 53 28.49 -9.39 5.19
C PRO A 53 28.73 -7.87 5.14
N GLU A 54 28.66 -7.25 3.96
CA GLU A 54 28.80 -5.79 3.81
C GLU A 54 27.55 -5.03 4.25
N PHE A 55 26.38 -5.68 4.26
CA PHE A 55 25.19 -5.08 4.86
C PHE A 55 25.29 -5.05 6.39
N LEU A 56 25.76 -6.16 6.99
CA LEU A 56 25.92 -6.26 8.45
C LEU A 56 27.05 -5.39 8.99
N ASN A 57 28.14 -5.27 8.22
CA ASN A 57 29.30 -4.45 8.58
C ASN A 57 29.69 -3.61 7.35
N PRO A 58 29.04 -2.46 7.12
CA PRO A 58 29.29 -1.62 5.93
C PRO A 58 30.71 -1.06 5.79
N GLY A 59 31.62 -1.36 6.73
CA GLY A 59 32.99 -0.84 6.74
C GLY A 59 33.01 0.66 7.04
N LYS A 60 34.21 1.27 6.99
CA LYS A 60 34.33 2.73 7.00
C LYS A 60 33.94 3.27 5.63
N SER A 61 32.64 3.40 5.36
CA SER A 61 32.16 4.16 4.20
C SER A 61 32.32 5.65 4.53
N GLU A 62 33.34 6.30 3.97
CA GLU A 62 33.47 7.76 4.04
C GLU A 62 32.38 8.42 3.18
N SER A 63 31.95 9.63 3.56
CA SER A 63 30.98 10.43 2.82
C SER A 63 31.45 10.66 1.38
N LEU A 64 30.52 10.68 0.42
CA LEU A 64 30.87 11.00 -0.96
C LEU A 64 31.30 12.47 -1.08
N GLU A 65 32.46 12.70 -1.67
CA GLU A 65 32.93 14.05 -2.02
C GLU A 65 33.03 14.18 -3.55
N PRO A 66 32.10 14.90 -4.20
CA PRO A 66 32.19 15.23 -5.62
C PRO A 66 33.33 16.24 -5.86
N VAL A 67 33.92 16.20 -7.05
CA VAL A 67 35.02 17.12 -7.42
C VAL A 67 34.46 18.30 -8.20
N SER A 68 34.11 19.41 -7.56
CA SER A 68 33.87 20.66 -8.27
C SER A 68 34.61 21.84 -7.65
N SER A 69 35.21 22.65 -8.51
CA SER A 69 36.06 23.82 -8.23
C SER A 69 35.28 25.10 -7.93
N CYS A 70 34.05 24.99 -7.44
CA CYS A 70 33.22 26.10 -6.99
C CYS A 70 32.27 25.59 -5.91
N ASP A 71 32.44 26.09 -4.67
CA ASP A 71 31.58 26.02 -3.48
C ASP A 71 30.26 25.21 -3.59
N TYR A 72 30.33 23.88 -3.68
CA TYR A 72 29.18 22.98 -3.43
C TYR A 72 29.62 21.85 -2.49
N GLY A 73 28.75 21.51 -1.54
CA GLY A 73 29.07 20.94 -0.24
C GLY A 73 29.47 19.46 -0.25
N HIS A 74 29.74 18.95 0.95
CA HIS A 74 29.87 17.51 1.19
C HIS A 74 28.53 16.83 0.87
N ALA A 75 28.53 15.71 0.13
CA ALA A 75 27.31 14.95 -0.01
C ALA A 75 26.86 14.44 1.38
N SER A 76 25.57 14.60 1.70
CA SER A 76 24.99 14.10 2.95
C SER A 76 24.83 12.58 2.90
N GLY A 77 25.89 11.85 3.25
CA GLY A 77 25.86 10.40 3.42
C GLY A 77 26.42 9.57 2.26
N PRO A 78 26.38 8.22 2.36
CA PRO A 78 26.83 7.33 1.29
C PRO A 78 25.83 7.36 0.11
N GLY A 79 26.32 7.30 -1.13
CA GLY A 79 25.43 7.20 -2.29
C GLY A 79 24.98 5.78 -2.56
N TYR A 80 25.91 4.81 -2.47
CA TYR A 80 25.59 3.39 -2.54
C TYR A 80 25.61 2.76 -1.15
N THR A 81 24.63 1.92 -0.85
CA THR A 81 24.60 1.07 0.34
C THR A 81 24.32 -0.39 -0.01
N PRO A 82 25.15 -1.35 0.46
CA PRO A 82 24.99 -2.76 0.12
C PRO A 82 23.60 -3.32 0.49
N PRO A 83 22.98 -4.15 -0.38
CA PRO A 83 21.72 -4.81 -0.06
C PRO A 83 21.93 -5.95 0.96
N PRO A 84 20.90 -6.33 1.74
CA PRO A 84 20.95 -7.49 2.63
C PRO A 84 21.13 -8.81 1.87
N VAL A 85 20.69 -8.86 0.61
CA VAL A 85 20.76 -10.04 -0.25
C VAL A 85 22.22 -10.43 -0.54
N ASN A 86 22.54 -11.70 -0.31
CA ASN A 86 23.82 -12.31 -0.67
C ASN A 86 23.61 -13.38 -1.74
N ILE A 87 24.40 -13.36 -2.82
CA ILE A 87 24.31 -14.35 -3.90
C ILE A 87 25.69 -14.96 -4.15
N PRO A 88 26.15 -15.93 -3.32
CA PRO A 88 27.50 -16.49 -3.42
C PRO A 88 27.83 -17.14 -4.77
N ALA A 89 26.80 -17.57 -5.50
CA ALA A 89 26.94 -18.13 -6.83
C ALA A 89 27.54 -17.15 -7.85
N LEU A 90 27.34 -15.84 -7.67
CA LEU A 90 27.88 -14.81 -8.56
C LEU A 90 29.42 -14.76 -8.54
N SER A 91 30.06 -15.24 -7.48
CA SER A 91 31.53 -15.29 -7.37
C SER A 91 32.11 -16.61 -7.92
N GLN A 92 31.29 -17.63 -8.21
CA GLN A 92 31.78 -18.96 -8.63
C GLN A 92 32.20 -19.01 -10.11
N LYS A 93 33.39 -19.59 -10.38
CA LYS A 93 33.95 -19.70 -11.73
C LYS A 93 33.20 -20.68 -12.66
N GLY A 94 32.60 -21.73 -12.10
CA GLY A 94 31.95 -22.81 -12.86
C GLY A 94 30.73 -22.35 -13.66
N GLY A 95 29.82 -21.59 -13.04
CA GLY A 95 28.61 -21.05 -13.71
C GLY A 95 28.92 -20.05 -14.81
N LYS A 96 29.99 -19.24 -14.63
CA LYS A 96 30.43 -18.23 -15.61
C LYS A 96 30.92 -18.83 -16.92
N LEU A 97 31.60 -19.98 -16.86
CA LEU A 97 32.15 -20.65 -18.05
C LEU A 97 31.04 -21.07 -19.05
N LEU A 98 29.88 -21.50 -18.55
CA LEU A 98 28.74 -21.88 -19.38
C LEU A 98 28.11 -20.66 -20.09
N LEU A 99 28.08 -19.50 -19.42
CA LEU A 99 27.55 -18.26 -19.98
C LEU A 99 28.46 -17.66 -21.06
N ARG A 100 29.79 -17.79 -20.90
CA ARG A 100 30.78 -17.29 -21.88
C ARG A 100 30.85 -18.10 -23.17
N ALA A 101 30.60 -19.41 -23.08
CA ALA A 101 30.66 -20.32 -24.22
C ALA A 101 29.57 -20.09 -25.29
N GLN A 102 28.60 -19.22 -25.04
CA GLN A 102 27.41 -19.05 -25.90
C GLN A 102 27.46 -17.86 -26.85
N GLY A 103 28.47 -16.99 -26.80
CA GLY A 103 28.42 -15.72 -27.52
C GLY A 103 29.56 -15.45 -28.50
N SER A 104 29.31 -14.53 -29.44
CA SER A 104 30.26 -14.08 -30.47
C SER A 104 31.51 -13.41 -29.89
N GLU A 105 32.56 -13.29 -30.72
CA GLU A 105 33.74 -12.47 -30.39
C GLU A 105 33.32 -11.03 -30.11
N LEU A 106 33.85 -10.48 -29.01
CA LEU A 106 33.60 -9.11 -28.58
C LEU A 106 34.55 -8.14 -29.29
N PRO A 107 34.09 -6.95 -29.71
CA PRO A 107 34.97 -5.93 -30.25
C PRO A 107 35.94 -5.41 -29.17
N SER A 108 37.11 -4.94 -29.60
CA SER A 108 38.11 -4.35 -28.69
C SER A 108 37.66 -3.04 -28.06
N THR A 109 36.71 -2.35 -28.71
CA THR A 109 36.13 -1.08 -28.27
C THR A 109 34.63 -1.09 -28.51
N TYR A 110 33.86 -0.51 -27.60
CA TYR A 110 32.43 -0.30 -27.77
C TYR A 110 31.98 0.86 -26.90
N ASP A 111 31.18 1.76 -27.45
CA ASP A 111 30.76 2.98 -26.76
C ASP A 111 29.29 3.31 -27.09
N LEU A 112 28.42 3.24 -26.09
CA LEU A 112 27.00 3.55 -26.27
C LEU A 112 26.75 5.01 -26.67
N ARG A 113 27.69 5.93 -26.42
CA ARG A 113 27.62 7.33 -26.90
C ARG A 113 27.67 7.36 -28.42
N GLU A 114 28.63 6.64 -29.02
CA GLU A 114 28.78 6.53 -30.47
C GLU A 114 27.61 5.76 -31.11
N GLN A 115 27.02 4.81 -30.39
CA GLN A 115 25.84 4.08 -30.86
C GLN A 115 24.54 4.88 -30.72
N GLY A 116 24.53 6.05 -30.07
CA GLY A 116 23.31 6.80 -29.77
C GLY A 116 22.35 6.06 -28.84
N ARG A 117 22.88 5.23 -27.94
CA ARG A 117 22.13 4.35 -27.03
C ARG A 117 22.26 4.73 -25.56
N ILE A 118 22.59 5.99 -25.27
CA ILE A 118 22.68 6.53 -23.91
C ILE A 118 22.10 7.94 -23.86
N THR A 119 21.39 8.25 -22.78
CA THR A 119 20.82 9.57 -22.50
C THR A 119 21.86 10.54 -21.93
N SER A 120 21.54 11.84 -21.88
CA SER A 120 22.41 12.89 -21.33
C SER A 120 22.80 12.65 -19.87
N VAL A 121 23.92 13.22 -19.44
CA VAL A 121 24.37 13.17 -18.05
C VAL A 121 23.51 14.10 -17.19
N LYS A 122 23.08 13.60 -16.03
CA LYS A 122 22.31 14.36 -15.05
C LYS A 122 23.15 14.66 -13.80
N ASN A 123 22.61 15.45 -12.88
CA ASN A 123 23.31 15.87 -11.66
C ASN A 123 22.49 15.53 -10.40
N GLN A 124 23.06 14.71 -9.53
CA GLN A 124 22.48 14.30 -8.25
C GLN A 124 22.66 15.34 -7.14
N GLY A 125 23.49 16.36 -7.37
CA GLY A 125 23.84 17.35 -6.35
C GLY A 125 24.47 16.70 -5.10
N ASP A 126 24.05 17.15 -3.93
CA ASP A 126 24.65 16.77 -2.64
C ASP A 126 23.96 15.56 -1.97
N THR A 127 22.94 14.96 -2.61
CA THR A 127 22.24 13.79 -2.04
C THR A 127 22.84 12.47 -2.50
N GLY A 128 22.88 11.48 -1.60
CA GLY A 128 23.29 10.09 -1.85
C GLY A 128 22.37 9.30 -2.78
N SER A 129 22.09 9.79 -3.99
CA SER A 129 21.07 9.23 -4.89
C SER A 129 21.62 8.64 -6.18
N CYS A 130 22.95 8.50 -6.31
CA CYS A 130 23.62 7.92 -7.48
C CYS A 130 23.06 6.56 -7.92
N TRP A 131 22.54 5.77 -6.98
CA TRP A 131 21.93 4.47 -7.26
C TRP A 131 20.66 4.59 -8.12
N ALA A 132 19.86 5.64 -7.91
CA ALA A 132 18.67 5.91 -8.70
C ALA A 132 19.06 6.35 -10.12
N PHE A 133 20.01 7.29 -10.24
CA PHE A 133 20.56 7.73 -11.52
C PHE A 133 21.11 6.58 -12.34
N SER A 134 21.91 5.70 -11.73
CA SER A 134 22.52 4.60 -12.48
C SER A 134 21.50 3.54 -12.90
N SER A 135 20.51 3.26 -12.06
CA SER A 135 19.45 2.30 -12.37
C SER A 135 18.55 2.81 -13.51
N LEU A 136 18.15 4.08 -13.45
CA LEU A 136 17.36 4.71 -14.52
C LEU A 136 18.18 4.89 -15.80
N ALA A 137 19.46 5.25 -15.74
CA ALA A 137 20.32 5.32 -16.93
C ALA A 137 20.47 3.96 -17.63
N SER A 138 20.54 2.85 -16.86
CA SER A 138 20.49 1.49 -17.43
C SER A 138 19.18 1.23 -18.18
N LEU A 139 18.05 1.54 -17.56
CA LEU A 139 16.73 1.36 -18.14
C LEU A 139 16.48 2.25 -19.37
N GLU A 140 16.84 3.53 -19.30
CA GLU A 140 16.75 4.49 -20.40
C GLU A 140 17.61 4.04 -21.59
N SER A 141 18.81 3.53 -21.33
CA SER A 141 19.70 2.99 -22.37
C SER A 141 19.12 1.76 -23.07
N TYR A 142 18.48 0.85 -22.31
CA TYR A 142 17.76 -0.29 -22.89
C TYR A 142 16.66 0.20 -23.83
N ILE A 143 15.78 1.07 -23.35
CA ILE A 143 14.64 1.60 -24.11
C ILE A 143 15.10 2.35 -25.36
N LEU A 144 16.11 3.22 -25.23
CA LEU A 144 16.66 3.94 -26.37
C LEU A 144 17.24 2.97 -27.41
N GLY A 145 17.87 1.89 -26.98
CA GLY A 145 18.42 0.86 -27.86
C GLY A 145 17.37 -0.02 -28.56
N THR A 146 16.24 -0.30 -27.92
CA THR A 146 15.19 -1.20 -28.47
C THR A 146 14.08 -0.45 -29.22
N GLU A 147 13.74 0.76 -28.78
CA GLU A 147 12.64 1.56 -29.34
C GLU A 147 13.12 2.75 -30.17
N GLY A 148 14.38 3.17 -30.04
CA GLY A 148 14.93 4.34 -30.72
C GLY A 148 14.45 5.68 -30.19
N ASN A 149 13.69 5.69 -29.08
CA ASN A 149 13.14 6.90 -28.47
C ASN A 149 13.82 7.19 -27.14
N SER A 150 14.31 8.42 -26.98
CA SER A 150 14.87 8.87 -25.71
C SER A 150 13.76 9.05 -24.68
N ARG A 151 14.04 8.62 -23.44
CA ARG A 151 13.20 8.85 -22.27
C ARG A 151 14.05 9.51 -21.20
N ASP A 152 13.43 10.40 -20.44
CA ASP A 152 14.06 11.07 -19.30
C ASP A 152 13.17 10.83 -18.08
N PHE A 153 13.60 9.90 -17.23
CA PHE A 153 12.83 9.46 -16.07
C PHE A 153 13.26 10.19 -14.80
N SER A 154 12.32 10.31 -13.85
CA SER A 154 12.52 11.02 -12.60
C SER A 154 13.27 10.16 -11.57
N GLU A 155 14.53 10.51 -11.31
CA GLU A 155 15.24 10.02 -10.15
C GLU A 155 14.62 10.52 -8.85
N ASN A 156 13.97 11.71 -8.85
CA ASN A 156 13.32 12.27 -7.66
C ASN A 156 12.23 11.33 -7.15
N ASN A 157 11.40 10.84 -8.07
CA ASN A 157 10.29 9.97 -7.74
C ASN A 157 10.77 8.65 -7.15
N MET A 158 11.73 8.01 -7.81
CA MET A 158 12.34 6.78 -7.29
C MET A 158 12.97 7.01 -5.93
N LYS A 159 13.80 8.06 -5.79
CA LYS A 159 14.49 8.43 -4.55
C LYS A 159 13.51 8.62 -3.39
N ASN A 160 12.38 9.29 -3.61
CA ASN A 160 11.44 9.64 -2.54
C ASN A 160 10.53 8.46 -2.17
N LEU A 161 9.94 7.77 -3.14
CA LEU A 161 8.92 6.73 -2.89
C LEU A 161 9.47 5.48 -2.19
N VAL A 162 10.79 5.29 -2.19
CA VAL A 162 11.44 4.17 -1.49
C VAL A 162 11.81 4.49 -0.04
N THR A 163 11.51 5.69 0.46
CA THR A 163 11.94 6.15 1.79
C THR A 163 10.90 5.89 2.87
N ARG A 164 11.31 6.11 4.12
CA ARG A 164 10.45 5.93 5.30
C ARG A 164 9.18 6.79 5.28
N TYR A 165 9.16 7.85 4.49
CA TYR A 165 8.03 8.77 4.37
C TYR A 165 6.83 8.20 3.60
N TYR A 166 7.01 7.08 2.88
CA TYR A 166 5.96 6.42 2.10
C TYR A 166 5.59 5.06 2.70
N SER A 167 4.32 4.66 2.58
CA SER A 167 3.83 3.39 3.15
C SER A 167 4.60 2.18 2.63
N ASP A 168 4.91 2.19 1.35
CA ASP A 168 5.57 1.09 0.65
C ASP A 168 7.09 1.31 0.57
N GLY A 169 7.62 2.29 1.29
CA GLY A 169 9.05 2.61 1.29
C GLY A 169 9.81 1.91 2.42
N PHE A 170 11.11 1.72 2.22
CA PHE A 170 12.07 1.20 3.19
C PHE A 170 12.21 2.16 4.39
N ASP A 171 12.92 1.77 5.44
CA ASP A 171 13.14 2.60 6.64
C ASP A 171 14.19 3.70 6.44
N LEU A 172 14.66 3.86 5.19
CA LEU A 172 15.75 4.73 4.78
C LEU A 172 15.28 6.17 4.49
N THR A 173 16.22 7.11 4.59
CA THR A 173 16.10 8.47 4.04
C THR A 173 16.86 8.57 2.72
N PRO A 174 16.63 9.64 1.92
CA PRO A 174 17.45 9.89 0.73
C PRO A 174 18.96 9.93 0.99
N ASP A 175 19.38 10.38 2.18
CA ASP A 175 20.79 10.48 2.59
C ASP A 175 21.41 9.13 3.00
N ASN A 176 20.60 8.08 3.18
CA ASN A 176 21.11 6.76 3.52
C ASN A 176 21.62 5.97 2.29
N GLY A 177 21.57 6.54 1.09
CA GLY A 177 21.97 5.84 -0.11
C GLY A 177 20.97 4.76 -0.54
N GLY A 178 21.38 3.96 -1.53
CA GLY A 178 20.60 2.82 -1.99
C GLY A 178 21.38 1.90 -2.92
N ASN A 179 20.67 1.00 -3.60
CA ASN A 179 21.25 -0.04 -4.45
C ASN A 179 20.27 -0.49 -5.55
N SER A 180 20.72 -1.41 -6.41
CA SER A 180 19.89 -1.86 -7.53
C SER A 180 18.67 -2.69 -7.09
N PHE A 181 18.69 -3.33 -5.91
CA PHE A 181 17.53 -4.07 -5.37
C PHE A 181 16.41 -3.14 -4.91
N ILE A 182 16.74 -1.99 -4.32
CA ILE A 182 15.75 -0.95 -3.99
C ILE A 182 15.11 -0.40 -5.27
N ALA A 183 15.92 -0.12 -6.30
CA ALA A 183 15.41 0.29 -7.61
C ALA A 183 14.54 -0.80 -8.25
N MET A 184 14.95 -2.07 -8.13
CA MET A 184 14.19 -3.23 -8.61
C MET A 184 12.83 -3.32 -7.92
N ALA A 185 12.75 -3.15 -6.60
CA ALA A 185 11.47 -3.14 -5.88
C ALA A 185 10.53 -2.03 -6.40
N TYR A 186 11.02 -0.79 -6.50
CA TYR A 186 10.25 0.35 -7.01
C TYR A 186 9.70 0.11 -8.42
N LEU A 187 10.54 -0.42 -9.33
CA LEU A 187 10.15 -0.64 -10.73
C LEU A 187 9.22 -1.84 -10.90
N THR A 188 9.47 -2.94 -10.19
CA THR A 188 8.72 -4.20 -10.35
C THR A 188 7.38 -4.21 -9.63
N ARG A 189 7.16 -3.32 -8.66
CA ARG A 189 5.84 -3.06 -8.05
C ARG A 189 5.00 -2.02 -8.80
N TRP A 190 5.51 -1.53 -9.94
CA TRP A 190 4.90 -0.50 -10.79
C TRP A 190 4.68 0.86 -10.10
N SER A 191 5.59 1.27 -9.21
CA SER A 191 5.60 2.66 -8.73
C SER A 191 6.16 3.65 -9.76
N GLY A 192 6.83 3.15 -10.80
CA GLY A 192 7.42 3.94 -11.88
C GLY A 192 8.03 3.07 -12.99
N PRO A 193 8.84 3.66 -13.89
CA PRO A 193 9.34 5.03 -13.83
C PRO A 193 8.30 6.07 -14.28
N VAL A 194 8.43 7.29 -13.78
CA VAL A 194 7.66 8.47 -14.23
C VAL A 194 8.59 9.45 -14.97
N ASN A 195 8.04 10.36 -15.78
CA ASN A 195 8.85 11.33 -16.51
C ASN A 195 9.48 12.37 -15.55
N GLU A 196 10.72 12.76 -15.82
CA GLU A 196 11.42 13.84 -15.11
C GLU A 196 10.62 15.15 -15.14
N SER A 197 9.97 15.47 -16.27
CA SER A 197 9.14 16.66 -16.39
C SER A 197 7.92 16.69 -15.44
N ALA A 198 7.50 15.54 -14.91
CA ALA A 198 6.36 15.44 -14.00
C ALA A 198 6.77 15.51 -12.51
N ASP A 199 8.01 15.13 -12.20
CA ASP A 199 8.60 15.21 -10.86
C ASP A 199 10.10 15.55 -10.96
N PRO A 200 10.44 16.82 -11.24
CA PRO A 200 11.83 17.19 -11.50
C PRO A 200 12.76 16.93 -10.31
N TYR A 201 14.00 16.60 -10.61
CA TYR A 201 15.02 16.33 -9.61
C TYR A 201 15.26 17.52 -8.69
N ASN A 202 15.11 17.25 -7.39
CA ASN A 202 15.47 18.17 -6.33
C ASN A 202 16.16 17.38 -5.23
N GLU A 203 17.46 17.59 -5.06
CA GLU A 203 18.32 16.93 -4.06
C GLU A 203 17.67 16.99 -2.66
N ASN A 204 17.13 18.15 -2.27
CA ASN A 204 16.54 18.41 -0.96
C ASN A 204 15.10 17.91 -0.81
N SER A 205 14.46 17.43 -1.88
CA SER A 205 13.09 16.92 -1.78
C SER A 205 13.06 15.54 -1.12
N VAL A 206 12.08 15.36 -0.24
CA VAL A 206 11.68 14.08 0.35
C VAL A 206 10.27 13.66 -0.06
N ASN A 207 9.62 14.46 -0.92
CA ASN A 207 8.23 14.27 -1.34
C ASN A 207 8.13 14.37 -2.87
N SER A 208 7.24 13.54 -3.40
CA SER A 208 6.85 13.48 -4.80
C SER A 208 5.33 13.59 -4.93
N PRO A 209 4.81 14.22 -6.00
CA PRO A 209 3.38 14.26 -6.27
C PRO A 209 2.75 12.86 -6.34
N ALA A 210 1.52 12.72 -5.84
CA ALA A 210 0.76 11.48 -5.93
C ALA A 210 0.13 11.31 -7.32
N GLY A 211 -0.14 10.07 -7.73
CA GLY A 211 -0.90 9.77 -8.95
C GLY A 211 -0.14 10.06 -10.26
N LEU A 212 1.18 10.18 -10.22
CA LEU A 212 1.98 10.39 -11.42
C LEU A 212 1.91 9.17 -12.35
N PRO A 213 1.76 9.37 -13.67
CA PRO A 213 1.58 8.27 -14.60
C PRO A 213 2.89 7.51 -14.80
N VAL A 214 2.88 6.21 -14.49
CA VAL A 214 3.92 5.28 -14.90
C VAL A 214 4.05 5.30 -16.42
N GLN A 215 5.28 5.18 -16.92
CA GLN A 215 5.59 5.27 -18.36
C GLN A 215 5.94 3.92 -18.97
N LYS A 216 6.51 2.99 -18.19
CA LYS A 216 6.97 1.68 -18.64
C LYS A 216 6.80 0.66 -17.52
N HIS A 217 6.65 -0.61 -17.88
CA HIS A 217 6.66 -1.71 -16.92
C HIS A 217 7.93 -2.54 -17.09
N VAL A 218 8.75 -2.61 -16.04
CA VAL A 218 9.95 -3.46 -16.04
C VAL A 218 9.57 -4.93 -16.25
N GLN A 219 10.30 -5.61 -17.13
CA GLN A 219 10.06 -7.01 -17.48
C GLN A 219 11.11 -7.94 -16.91
N GLU A 220 12.36 -7.50 -16.89
CA GLU A 220 13.46 -8.27 -16.35
C GLU A 220 14.48 -7.33 -15.72
N VAL A 221 14.97 -7.70 -14.54
CA VAL A 221 16.17 -7.10 -13.93
C VAL A 221 17.18 -8.20 -13.72
N VAL A 222 18.31 -8.11 -14.40
CA VAL A 222 19.36 -9.12 -14.36
C VAL A 222 20.46 -8.68 -13.42
N VAL A 223 20.78 -9.51 -12.42
CA VAL A 223 21.94 -9.33 -11.55
C VAL A 223 23.11 -10.09 -12.16
N LEU A 224 24.12 -9.34 -12.61
CA LEU A 224 25.27 -9.90 -13.32
C LEU A 224 26.33 -10.44 -12.34
N PRO A 225 27.05 -11.51 -12.72
CA PRO A 225 28.13 -12.05 -11.90
C PRO A 225 29.27 -11.05 -11.67
N GLU A 226 29.86 -11.14 -10.49
CA GLU A 226 31.05 -10.36 -10.11
C GLU A 226 32.23 -10.65 -11.05
N ARG A 227 33.13 -9.69 -11.20
CA ARG A 227 34.42 -9.95 -11.85
C ARG A 227 35.28 -10.83 -10.92
N THR A 228 36.02 -11.77 -11.48
CA THR A 228 36.98 -12.60 -10.71
C THR A 228 38.43 -12.13 -10.88
N GLY A 229 38.65 -11.10 -11.68
CA GLY A 229 39.96 -10.56 -12.02
C GLY A 229 39.84 -9.40 -13.03
N PRO A 230 40.90 -8.63 -13.24
CA PRO A 230 40.86 -7.42 -14.04
C PRO A 230 40.51 -7.66 -15.52
N LEU A 231 40.73 -8.87 -16.04
CA LEU A 231 40.40 -9.23 -17.42
C LEU A 231 39.07 -9.98 -17.55
N ASP A 232 38.37 -10.21 -16.43
CA ASP A 232 37.05 -10.82 -16.40
C ASP A 232 35.98 -9.78 -16.71
N ASN A 233 35.93 -9.33 -17.97
CA ASN A 233 35.03 -8.23 -18.39
C ASN A 233 33.92 -8.71 -19.33
N GLU A 234 33.98 -9.96 -19.79
CA GLU A 234 33.16 -10.47 -20.88
C GLU A 234 31.66 -10.36 -20.62
N LEU A 235 31.19 -10.71 -19.42
CA LEU A 235 29.74 -10.69 -19.12
C LEU A 235 29.18 -9.27 -19.06
N ILE A 236 29.93 -8.32 -18.48
CA ILE A 236 29.56 -6.90 -18.48
C ILE A 236 29.52 -6.37 -19.93
N LYS A 237 30.53 -6.70 -20.74
CA LYS A 237 30.58 -6.29 -22.15
C LYS A 237 29.43 -6.86 -22.98
N ARG A 238 29.06 -8.12 -22.77
CA ARG A 238 27.89 -8.74 -23.44
C ARG A 238 26.60 -8.05 -23.01
N ALA A 239 26.42 -7.84 -21.71
CA ALA A 239 25.25 -7.12 -21.20
C ALA A 239 25.12 -5.71 -21.80
N LEU A 240 26.24 -4.99 -21.95
CA LEU A 240 26.28 -3.69 -22.63
C LEU A 240 25.79 -3.72 -24.07
N MET A 241 26.21 -4.73 -24.84
CA MET A 241 25.80 -4.88 -26.23
C MET A 241 24.32 -5.27 -26.34
N ASP A 242 23.92 -6.27 -25.56
CA ASP A 242 22.62 -6.92 -25.66
C ASP A 242 21.50 -6.08 -25.04
N LYS A 243 21.75 -5.45 -23.89
CA LYS A 243 20.74 -4.80 -23.07
C LYS A 243 21.00 -3.31 -22.77
N GLY A 244 22.14 -2.77 -23.21
CA GLY A 244 22.49 -1.37 -22.96
C GLY A 244 23.23 -1.17 -21.64
N ALA A 245 23.23 0.06 -21.13
CA ALA A 245 24.09 0.49 -20.05
C ALA A 245 23.93 -0.36 -18.76
N VAL A 246 25.04 -0.57 -18.05
CA VAL A 246 25.10 -1.49 -16.89
C VAL A 246 25.27 -0.68 -15.61
N PHE A 247 24.36 -0.86 -14.65
CA PHE A 247 24.55 -0.39 -13.28
C PHE A 247 25.76 -1.11 -12.68
N SER A 248 26.69 -0.39 -12.06
CA SER A 248 27.79 -0.97 -11.30
C SER A 248 28.19 -0.04 -10.15
N THR A 249 29.06 -0.51 -9.27
CA THR A 249 29.48 0.24 -8.06
C THR A 249 30.98 0.37 -7.99
N ILE A 250 31.45 1.48 -7.40
CA ILE A 250 32.85 1.73 -7.11
C ILE A 250 33.04 2.23 -5.68
N CYS A 251 34.25 2.07 -5.17
CA CYS A 251 34.76 2.85 -4.04
C CYS A 251 35.36 4.12 -4.63
N TRP A 252 34.63 5.22 -4.54
CA TRP A 252 35.10 6.56 -4.89
C TRP A 252 36.02 7.10 -3.80
N ASN A 253 37.20 7.53 -4.22
CA ASN A 253 38.20 8.16 -3.38
C ASN A 253 38.88 9.28 -4.19
N LEU A 254 38.67 10.53 -3.77
CA LEU A 254 39.10 11.71 -4.52
C LEU A 254 40.59 11.68 -4.96
N PRO A 255 41.57 11.30 -4.11
CA PRO A 255 42.98 11.26 -4.51
C PRO A 255 43.30 10.28 -5.66
N ASP A 256 42.43 9.32 -5.94
CA ASP A 256 42.62 8.32 -6.99
C ASP A 256 42.13 8.79 -8.37
N TYR A 257 41.43 9.91 -8.43
CA TYR A 257 41.01 10.56 -9.66
C TYR A 257 42.14 11.39 -10.29
N HIS A 258 42.24 11.33 -11.61
CA HIS A 258 43.16 12.13 -12.40
C HIS A 258 42.37 13.05 -13.33
N ASP A 259 42.18 14.28 -12.87
CA ASP A 259 41.47 15.38 -13.53
C ASP A 259 41.94 15.64 -14.96
N LYS A 260 43.26 15.69 -15.20
CA LYS A 260 43.84 16.03 -16.50
C LYS A 260 43.43 15.08 -17.63
N ASN A 261 43.23 13.81 -17.29
CA ASN A 261 42.95 12.75 -18.26
C ASN A 261 41.56 12.13 -18.11
N TYR A 262 40.78 12.58 -17.12
CA TYR A 262 39.47 12.03 -16.75
C TYR A 262 39.52 10.52 -16.47
N THR A 263 40.57 10.08 -15.78
CA THR A 263 40.81 8.65 -15.51
C THR A 263 40.79 8.35 -14.01
N TYR A 264 40.31 7.17 -13.65
CA TYR A 264 40.19 6.72 -12.26
C TYR A 264 40.72 5.29 -12.08
N ARG A 265 41.38 5.04 -10.95
CA ARG A 265 41.70 3.69 -10.50
C ARG A 265 41.89 3.66 -8.98
N TYR A 266 40.98 2.98 -8.32
CA TYR A 266 41.10 2.60 -6.92
C TYR A 266 41.92 1.31 -6.77
N THR A 267 42.80 1.27 -5.76
CA THR A 267 43.63 0.10 -5.43
C THR A 267 43.46 -0.38 -4.00
N GLY A 268 42.56 0.25 -3.23
CA GLY A 268 42.31 -0.08 -1.84
C GLY A 268 41.33 -1.24 -1.67
N SER A 269 40.84 -1.40 -0.44
CA SER A 269 39.94 -2.48 -0.02
C SER A 269 38.68 -2.01 0.72
N ASN A 270 38.43 -0.70 0.79
CA ASN A 270 37.19 -0.17 1.35
C ASN A 270 35.97 -0.62 0.53
N SER A 271 34.81 -0.64 1.19
CA SER A 271 33.51 -0.91 0.60
C SER A 271 33.19 0.11 -0.51
N ALA A 272 32.39 -0.32 -1.49
CA ALA A 272 31.86 0.62 -2.47
C ALA A 272 30.97 1.67 -1.78
N ASN A 273 31.01 2.90 -2.27
CA ASN A 273 30.23 4.04 -1.74
C ASN A 273 29.52 4.84 -2.85
N HIS A 274 29.80 4.57 -4.13
CA HIS A 274 29.23 5.25 -5.28
C HIS A 274 28.70 4.26 -6.31
N ALA A 275 27.52 4.54 -6.86
CA ALA A 275 26.97 3.81 -7.99
C ALA A 275 27.22 4.59 -9.28
N ILE A 276 27.64 3.90 -10.33
CA ILE A 276 27.97 4.46 -11.63
C ILE A 276 27.34 3.64 -12.74
N THR A 277 27.32 4.17 -13.95
CA THR A 277 26.79 3.46 -15.12
C THR A 277 27.92 3.17 -16.10
N ILE A 278 28.24 1.91 -16.32
CA ILE A 278 29.17 1.50 -17.38
C ILE A 278 28.43 1.67 -18.71
N VAL A 279 29.04 2.36 -19.66
CA VAL A 279 28.45 2.66 -20.97
C VAL A 279 29.31 2.22 -22.15
N GLY A 280 30.49 1.66 -21.89
CA GLY A 280 31.39 1.21 -22.93
C GLY A 280 32.70 0.69 -22.38
N TRP A 281 33.60 0.35 -23.29
CA TRP A 281 34.96 -0.07 -22.98
C TRP A 281 35.92 0.21 -24.13
N ASP A 282 37.21 0.26 -23.78
CA ASP A 282 38.33 0.25 -24.72
C ASP A 282 39.44 -0.64 -24.14
N ASP A 283 39.70 -1.77 -24.79
CA ASP A 283 40.74 -2.74 -24.38
C ASP A 283 42.17 -2.23 -24.58
N SER A 284 42.33 -1.25 -25.47
CA SER A 284 43.62 -0.66 -25.82
C SER A 284 43.93 0.61 -25.03
N PHE A 285 42.99 1.09 -24.20
CA PHE A 285 43.10 2.35 -23.46
C PHE A 285 44.43 2.43 -22.70
N ASP A 286 45.21 3.47 -22.98
CA ASP A 286 46.58 3.58 -22.51
C ASP A 286 46.67 3.69 -20.98
N ARG A 287 47.32 2.69 -20.36
CA ARG A 287 47.56 2.64 -18.92
C ARG A 287 48.33 3.85 -18.37
N HIS A 288 49.13 4.53 -19.19
CA HIS A 288 49.92 5.67 -18.75
C HIS A 288 49.09 6.95 -18.56
N ARG A 289 47.80 6.92 -18.93
CA ARG A 289 46.86 8.02 -18.65
C ARG A 289 46.40 8.06 -17.19
N PHE A 290 46.46 6.93 -16.47
CA PHE A 290 46.05 6.86 -15.06
C PHE A 290 47.15 7.42 -14.15
N LYS A 291 46.74 8.13 -13.08
CA LYS A 291 47.64 8.60 -12.02
C LYS A 291 48.35 7.43 -11.34
N GLN A 292 47.58 6.38 -11.01
CA GLN A 292 48.11 5.10 -10.54
C GLN A 292 48.22 4.10 -11.70
N VAL A 293 49.36 4.06 -12.38
CA VAL A 293 49.55 3.25 -13.59
C VAL A 293 49.21 1.77 -13.34
N PRO A 294 48.19 1.20 -14.02
CA PRO A 294 47.81 -0.21 -13.91
C PRO A 294 48.82 -1.13 -14.63
N SER A 295 48.74 -2.43 -14.35
CA SER A 295 49.67 -3.41 -14.93
C SER A 295 49.45 -3.65 -16.43
N GLY A 296 48.26 -3.37 -16.95
CA GLY A 296 47.95 -3.46 -18.38
C GLY A 296 47.03 -2.34 -18.85
N ASN A 297 46.85 -2.26 -20.17
CA ASN A 297 45.90 -1.36 -20.81
C ASN A 297 44.45 -1.82 -20.56
N GLY A 298 43.53 -0.92 -20.84
CA GLY A 298 42.10 -1.22 -20.85
C GLY A 298 41.32 -0.47 -19.78
N ALA A 299 40.18 0.08 -20.20
CA ALA A 299 39.30 0.84 -19.34
C ALA A 299 37.82 0.62 -19.71
N PHE A 300 36.97 0.72 -18.70
CA PHE A 300 35.55 0.95 -18.88
C PHE A 300 35.28 2.45 -19.09
N ILE A 301 34.35 2.76 -19.97
CA ILE A 301 33.79 4.11 -20.15
C ILE A 301 32.58 4.21 -19.23
N VAL A 302 32.56 5.22 -18.37
CA VAL A 302 31.58 5.35 -17.30
C VAL A 302 30.86 6.68 -17.38
N LYS A 303 29.53 6.63 -17.35
CA LYS A 303 28.64 7.78 -17.16
C LYS A 303 28.45 8.00 -15.67
N ASN A 304 28.71 9.22 -15.21
CA ASN A 304 28.52 9.61 -13.81
C ASN A 304 27.21 10.41 -13.64
N SER A 305 26.90 10.80 -12.40
CA SER A 305 25.71 11.56 -12.00
C SER A 305 26.05 12.90 -11.34
N TRP A 306 27.17 13.53 -11.72
CA TRP A 306 27.62 14.82 -11.15
C TRP A 306 27.55 15.98 -12.15
N GLY A 307 26.70 15.83 -13.19
CA GLY A 307 26.50 16.84 -14.22
C GLY A 307 27.56 16.82 -15.32
N GLU A 308 27.21 17.47 -16.44
CA GLU A 308 28.04 17.55 -17.64
C GLU A 308 29.32 18.38 -17.45
N SER A 309 29.36 19.29 -16.47
CA SER A 309 30.56 20.07 -16.17
C SER A 309 31.66 19.28 -15.47
N TRP A 310 31.38 18.05 -15.04
CA TRP A 310 32.32 17.19 -14.34
C TRP A 310 32.97 16.18 -15.30
N GLY A 311 34.27 15.89 -15.13
CA GLY A 311 34.93 14.88 -15.95
C GLY A 311 35.04 15.29 -17.43
N GLU A 312 34.93 14.30 -18.32
CA GLU A 312 34.82 14.48 -19.76
C GLU A 312 33.33 14.55 -20.14
N ASP A 313 32.72 15.73 -20.01
CA ASP A 313 31.29 15.96 -20.28
C ASP A 313 30.36 15.03 -19.46
N GLY A 314 30.72 14.79 -18.20
CA GLY A 314 30.01 13.89 -17.28
C GLY A 314 30.48 12.42 -17.31
N TYR A 315 31.45 12.10 -18.19
CA TYR A 315 32.03 10.77 -18.33
C TYR A 315 33.45 10.70 -17.80
N PHE A 316 33.93 9.49 -17.54
CA PHE A 316 35.32 9.22 -17.17
C PHE A 316 35.69 7.76 -17.44
N TYR A 317 36.98 7.45 -17.38
CA TYR A 317 37.51 6.13 -17.72
C TYR A 317 38.04 5.43 -16.47
N ILE A 318 37.51 4.25 -16.17
CA ILE A 318 37.94 3.45 -15.02
C ILE A 318 38.79 2.28 -15.52
N SER A 319 39.99 2.13 -14.96
CA SER A 319 40.88 1.04 -15.34
C SER A 319 40.23 -0.31 -15.08
N TYR A 320 40.45 -1.28 -15.98
CA TYR A 320 40.15 -2.68 -15.71
C TYR A 320 40.81 -3.23 -14.43
N TYR A 321 41.89 -2.61 -13.98
CA TYR A 321 42.65 -2.99 -12.79
C TYR A 321 42.26 -2.21 -11.52
N ASP A 322 41.10 -1.56 -11.54
CA ASP A 322 40.42 -1.05 -10.36
C ASP A 322 39.92 -2.22 -9.49
N THR A 323 40.07 -2.11 -8.17
CA THR A 323 39.76 -3.19 -7.22
C THR A 323 38.30 -3.24 -6.78
N SER A 324 37.46 -2.31 -7.25
CA SER A 324 36.07 -2.18 -6.82
C SER A 324 35.07 -2.36 -7.97
N ILE A 325 35.30 -1.75 -9.14
CA ILE A 325 34.35 -1.79 -10.27
C ILE A 325 34.02 -3.22 -10.70
N GLY A 326 32.74 -3.55 -10.68
CA GLY A 326 32.21 -4.85 -11.10
C GLY A 326 32.46 -6.01 -10.14
N TYR A 327 33.02 -5.79 -8.95
CA TYR A 327 33.29 -6.82 -7.94
C TYR A 327 32.22 -6.92 -6.83
N ARG A 328 31.17 -6.13 -6.94
CA ARG A 328 30.05 -6.07 -5.99
C ARG A 328 28.75 -6.21 -6.78
N GLU A 329 27.97 -5.15 -6.86
CA GLU A 329 26.70 -5.15 -7.55
C GLU A 329 26.86 -4.75 -9.02
N ASN A 330 26.21 -5.53 -9.90
CA ASN A 330 26.09 -5.20 -11.32
C ASN A 330 24.68 -5.58 -11.77
N ALA A 331 23.96 -4.66 -12.41
CA ALA A 331 22.59 -4.93 -12.83
C ALA A 331 22.25 -4.31 -14.18
N VAL A 332 21.27 -4.90 -14.86
CA VAL A 332 20.65 -4.32 -16.05
C VAL A 332 19.14 -4.41 -15.96
N PHE A 333 18.46 -3.34 -16.36
CA PHE A 333 17.02 -3.18 -16.31
C PHE A 333 16.44 -3.18 -17.71
N THR A 334 15.36 -3.94 -17.91
CA THR A 334 14.63 -3.99 -19.19
C THR A 334 13.15 -3.69 -18.94
N ALA A 335 12.45 -3.15 -19.94
CA ALA A 335 11.04 -2.84 -19.81
C ALA A 335 10.27 -2.98 -21.11
N SER A 336 8.95 -2.97 -20.99
CA SER A 336 7.98 -2.91 -22.07
C SER A 336 7.04 -1.71 -21.86
N GLU A 337 6.21 -1.45 -22.87
CA GLU A 337 5.10 -0.51 -22.74
C GLU A 337 4.20 -0.86 -21.55
N LYS A 338 3.69 0.16 -20.86
CA LYS A 338 2.84 -0.01 -19.68
C LYS A 338 1.49 -0.64 -20.00
N GLU A 339 1.04 -0.57 -21.26
CA GLU A 339 -0.20 -1.19 -21.74
C GLU A 339 -0.08 -2.71 -21.94
N ASN A 340 1.08 -3.31 -21.62
CA ASN A 340 1.28 -4.75 -21.67
C ASN A 340 0.35 -5.50 -20.71
N PHE A 341 0.09 -4.95 -19.53
CA PHE A 341 -0.76 -5.52 -18.49
C PHE A 341 -1.49 -4.40 -17.75
N ASP A 342 -2.65 -4.74 -17.17
CA ASP A 342 -3.56 -3.73 -16.62
C ASP A 342 -3.57 -3.73 -15.10
N TYR A 343 -3.25 -4.87 -14.50
CA TYR A 343 -3.22 -5.03 -13.05
C TYR A 343 -2.14 -6.01 -12.61
N ILE A 344 -1.61 -5.76 -11.42
CA ILE A 344 -0.60 -6.56 -10.75
C ILE A 344 -1.17 -7.05 -9.41
N TYR A 345 -1.21 -8.37 -9.25
CA TYR A 345 -1.39 -9.02 -7.96
C TYR A 345 -0.02 -9.30 -7.35
N GLN A 346 0.22 -8.79 -6.14
CA GLN A 346 1.50 -8.93 -5.43
C GLN A 346 1.30 -8.77 -3.93
N TYR A 347 2.24 -9.30 -3.15
CA TYR A 347 2.31 -9.16 -1.69
C TYR A 347 3.70 -8.69 -1.20
N ASP A 348 4.57 -8.30 -2.12
CA ASP A 348 5.99 -8.01 -1.89
C ASP A 348 6.38 -6.59 -2.39
N PRO A 349 5.79 -5.50 -1.87
CA PRO A 349 6.11 -4.13 -2.31
C PRO A 349 7.58 -3.73 -2.09
N LEU A 350 8.27 -4.22 -1.07
CA LEU A 350 9.70 -4.01 -0.83
C LEU A 350 10.58 -5.00 -1.61
N GLY A 351 9.97 -5.97 -2.30
CA GLY A 351 10.63 -6.88 -3.21
C GLY A 351 11.59 -7.85 -2.51
N TRP A 352 12.72 -8.12 -3.16
CA TRP A 352 13.64 -9.17 -2.73
C TRP A 352 14.56 -8.70 -1.59
N ILE A 353 14.28 -9.18 -0.37
CA ILE A 353 15.04 -8.85 0.84
C ILE A 353 16.00 -9.97 1.25
N THR A 354 15.54 -11.22 1.21
CA THR A 354 16.35 -12.40 1.55
C THR A 354 15.91 -13.63 0.74
N GLN A 355 16.55 -14.77 0.97
CA GLN A 355 16.21 -16.04 0.34
C GLN A 355 15.95 -17.12 1.39
N ILE A 356 15.03 -18.03 1.08
CA ILE A 356 14.73 -19.19 1.92
C ILE A 356 14.79 -20.51 1.12
N GLY A 357 14.90 -21.62 1.85
CA GLY A 357 14.96 -22.97 1.30
C GLY A 357 14.80 -24.06 2.36
N TYR A 358 15.21 -25.28 2.00
CA TYR A 358 15.13 -26.48 2.85
C TYR A 358 16.46 -27.22 2.93
N SER A 359 17.60 -26.50 2.89
CA SER A 359 18.93 -27.10 2.70
C SER A 359 19.03 -27.95 1.42
N GLU A 360 18.21 -27.65 0.43
CA GLU A 360 18.10 -28.36 -0.84
C GLU A 360 18.18 -27.38 -2.00
N LEU A 361 18.69 -27.86 -3.13
CA LEU A 361 18.75 -27.10 -4.38
C LEU A 361 17.38 -26.87 -5.03
N THR A 362 16.32 -27.49 -4.51
CA THR A 362 14.96 -27.38 -5.05
C THR A 362 14.01 -27.02 -3.93
N ALA A 363 13.13 -26.05 -4.17
CA ALA A 363 12.00 -25.77 -3.31
C ALA A 363 10.82 -25.22 -4.13
N TRP A 364 9.66 -25.25 -3.52
CA TRP A 364 8.41 -24.75 -4.09
C TRP A 364 7.92 -23.57 -3.25
N GLY A 365 7.54 -22.49 -3.93
CA GLY A 365 6.89 -21.32 -3.35
C GLY A 365 5.57 -21.05 -4.05
N SER A 366 4.63 -20.40 -3.38
CA SER A 366 3.36 -20.02 -3.99
C SER A 366 2.76 -18.80 -3.33
N ASN A 367 2.14 -17.94 -4.14
CA ASN A 367 1.18 -16.94 -3.68
C ASN A 367 -0.25 -17.35 -4.09
N VAL A 368 -1.22 -17.07 -3.23
CA VAL A 368 -2.65 -17.27 -3.48
C VAL A 368 -3.34 -15.90 -3.53
N PHE A 369 -3.96 -15.59 -4.65
CA PHE A 369 -4.66 -14.34 -4.90
C PHE A 369 -6.17 -14.57 -5.02
N THR A 370 -6.94 -13.50 -4.83
CA THR A 370 -8.37 -13.46 -5.13
C THR A 370 -8.61 -12.38 -6.17
N THR A 371 -9.24 -12.73 -7.29
CA THR A 371 -9.51 -11.74 -8.34
C THR A 371 -10.71 -10.85 -7.96
N GLU A 372 -10.66 -9.58 -8.34
CA GLU A 372 -11.76 -8.63 -8.12
C GLU A 372 -12.68 -8.45 -9.33
N ARG A 373 -12.29 -8.93 -10.51
CA ARG A 373 -12.94 -8.57 -11.79
C ARG A 373 -12.86 -9.69 -12.82
N ASN A 374 -13.61 -9.59 -13.91
CA ASN A 374 -13.39 -10.50 -15.04
C ASN A 374 -12.10 -10.08 -15.76
N GLU A 375 -11.14 -10.99 -15.82
CA GLU A 375 -9.83 -10.69 -16.36
C GLU A 375 -9.12 -11.96 -16.82
N LYS A 376 -7.97 -11.78 -17.45
CA LYS A 376 -7.11 -12.87 -17.90
C LYS A 376 -5.75 -12.75 -17.22
N LEU A 377 -5.32 -13.81 -16.56
CA LEU A 377 -3.93 -13.96 -16.14
C LEU A 377 -3.07 -14.26 -17.36
N GLU A 378 -2.14 -13.36 -17.66
CA GLU A 378 -1.31 -13.42 -18.87
C GLU A 378 0.18 -13.61 -18.60
N ALA A 379 0.67 -13.16 -17.44
CA ALA A 379 2.08 -13.34 -17.10
C ALA A 379 2.32 -13.47 -15.60
N ILE A 380 3.47 -14.07 -15.28
CA ILE A 380 3.93 -14.31 -13.93
C ILE A 380 5.29 -13.64 -13.72
N GLY A 381 5.38 -12.78 -12.71
CA GLY A 381 6.64 -12.21 -12.23
C GLY A 381 7.21 -13.05 -11.10
N PHE A 382 8.50 -13.37 -11.12
CA PHE A 382 9.18 -14.11 -10.07
C PHE A 382 10.68 -13.83 -10.08
N TYR A 383 11.38 -14.28 -9.05
CA TYR A 383 12.81 -14.06 -8.89
C TYR A 383 13.58 -15.37 -8.87
N THR A 384 14.79 -15.36 -9.42
CA THR A 384 15.73 -16.48 -9.32
C THR A 384 16.99 -16.07 -8.57
N THR A 385 17.56 -17.00 -7.80
CA THR A 385 18.59 -16.71 -6.78
C THR A 385 19.95 -17.34 -7.08
N ASP A 386 20.10 -17.98 -8.24
CA ASP A 386 21.34 -18.60 -8.71
C ASP A 386 21.48 -18.43 -10.24
N LEU A 387 22.68 -18.69 -10.76
CA LEU A 387 22.92 -18.75 -12.19
C LEU A 387 22.30 -20.02 -12.77
N ASN A 388 21.65 -19.91 -13.93
CA ASN A 388 21.01 -21.03 -14.62
C ASN A 388 19.96 -21.77 -13.78
N THR A 389 19.20 -21.03 -12.96
CA THR A 389 18.07 -21.60 -12.20
C THR A 389 17.00 -22.09 -13.17
N ALA A 390 16.68 -23.38 -13.08
CA ALA A 390 15.54 -23.95 -13.76
C ALA A 390 14.26 -23.71 -12.94
N TYR A 391 13.15 -23.42 -13.61
CA TYR A 391 11.87 -23.19 -12.95
C TYR A 391 10.72 -23.94 -13.63
N GLU A 392 9.69 -24.24 -12.84
CA GLU A 392 8.39 -24.70 -13.33
C GLU A 392 7.30 -23.80 -12.72
N ILE A 393 6.36 -23.34 -13.53
CA ILE A 393 5.21 -22.51 -13.16
C ILE A 393 3.95 -23.35 -13.23
N TYR A 394 3.13 -23.28 -12.20
CA TYR A 394 1.82 -23.88 -12.14
C TYR A 394 0.78 -22.85 -11.71
N VAL A 395 -0.35 -22.81 -12.40
CA VAL A 395 -1.50 -21.99 -11.96
C VAL A 395 -2.64 -22.91 -11.56
N TYR A 396 -3.11 -22.81 -10.32
CA TYR A 396 -4.30 -23.53 -9.86
C TYR A 396 -5.46 -22.57 -9.67
N LYS A 397 -6.65 -23.00 -10.11
CA LYS A 397 -7.90 -22.30 -9.82
C LYS A 397 -8.57 -22.92 -8.61
N ASN A 398 -9.22 -22.09 -7.81
CA ASN A 398 -9.99 -22.46 -6.61
C ASN A 398 -9.21 -23.33 -5.60
N PRO A 399 -8.04 -22.87 -5.12
CA PRO A 399 -7.34 -23.54 -4.03
C PRO A 399 -8.23 -23.63 -2.77
N THR A 400 -8.19 -24.77 -2.07
CA THR A 400 -9.09 -25.04 -0.93
C THR A 400 -8.36 -25.18 0.40
N ASN A 401 -7.11 -25.68 0.40
CA ASN A 401 -6.29 -25.87 1.60
C ASN A 401 -4.81 -25.74 1.22
N GLY A 402 -4.27 -24.52 1.36
CA GLY A 402 -2.99 -24.16 0.73
C GLY A 402 -3.15 -23.79 -0.74
N PRO A 403 -2.08 -23.81 -1.53
CA PRO A 403 -2.10 -23.28 -2.89
C PRO A 403 -2.63 -24.26 -3.94
N ILE A 404 -3.04 -25.46 -3.57
CA ILE A 404 -3.52 -26.49 -4.51
C ILE A 404 -5.03 -26.72 -4.30
N ASN A 405 -5.76 -26.96 -5.38
CA ASN A 405 -7.17 -27.36 -5.32
C ASN A 405 -7.34 -28.85 -4.96
N SER A 406 -8.54 -29.25 -4.56
CA SER A 406 -8.84 -30.62 -4.13
C SER A 406 -8.58 -31.69 -5.20
N LEU A 407 -8.67 -31.32 -6.48
CA LEU A 407 -8.45 -32.22 -7.63
C LEU A 407 -6.98 -32.30 -8.06
N LYS A 408 -6.11 -31.45 -7.51
CA LYS A 408 -4.69 -31.30 -7.89
C LYS A 408 -4.45 -31.06 -9.38
N ASN A 409 -5.43 -30.50 -10.09
CA ASN A 409 -5.30 -30.14 -11.50
C ASN A 409 -4.96 -28.65 -11.66
N TYR A 410 -4.01 -28.36 -12.53
CA TYR A 410 -3.60 -26.99 -12.85
C TYR A 410 -4.23 -26.53 -14.16
N ALA A 411 -4.46 -25.22 -14.27
CA ALA A 411 -4.85 -24.55 -15.51
C ALA A 411 -3.62 -24.33 -16.43
N VAL A 412 -2.44 -24.15 -15.83
CA VAL A 412 -1.17 -23.90 -16.53
C VAL A 412 -0.09 -24.77 -15.93
N LYS A 413 0.77 -25.33 -16.78
CA LYS A 413 2.06 -25.90 -16.40
C LYS A 413 3.08 -25.57 -17.46
N GLU A 414 4.04 -24.72 -17.10
CA GLU A 414 5.10 -24.27 -17.99
C GLU A 414 6.44 -24.33 -17.27
N SER A 415 7.54 -24.26 -18.00
CA SER A 415 8.89 -24.38 -17.43
C SER A 415 9.92 -23.67 -18.27
N GLY A 416 11.01 -23.26 -17.65
CA GLY A 416 12.11 -22.60 -18.34
C GLY A 416 13.39 -22.62 -17.52
N THR A 417 14.35 -21.80 -17.94
CA THR A 417 15.61 -21.59 -17.22
C THR A 417 16.00 -20.13 -17.34
N CYS A 418 16.34 -19.52 -16.20
CA CYS A 418 16.89 -18.17 -16.16
C CYS A 418 18.40 -18.26 -16.03
N SER A 419 19.13 -17.73 -17.01
CA SER A 419 20.60 -17.77 -17.03
C SER A 419 21.24 -16.98 -15.89
N PHE A 420 20.58 -15.91 -15.47
CA PHE A 420 21.05 -15.02 -14.41
C PHE A 420 20.00 -14.90 -13.30
N PRO A 421 20.43 -14.68 -12.04
CA PRO A 421 19.52 -14.30 -10.98
C PRO A 421 18.97 -12.88 -11.18
N GLY A 422 17.89 -12.59 -10.47
CA GLY A 422 17.17 -11.32 -10.56
C GLY A 422 15.67 -11.53 -10.75
N TYR A 423 15.00 -10.51 -11.27
CA TYR A 423 13.58 -10.49 -11.53
C TYR A 423 13.27 -10.89 -12.98
N HIS A 424 12.25 -11.70 -13.20
CA HIS A 424 11.82 -12.15 -14.53
C HIS A 424 10.30 -12.12 -14.68
N THR A 425 9.83 -11.77 -15.88
CA THR A 425 8.43 -11.90 -16.29
C THR A 425 8.29 -13.03 -17.30
N HIS A 426 7.51 -14.05 -16.96
CA HIS A 426 7.16 -15.15 -17.85
C HIS A 426 5.76 -14.95 -18.42
N ILE A 427 5.68 -14.72 -19.73
CA ILE A 427 4.41 -14.65 -20.47
C ILE A 427 3.87 -16.07 -20.62
N LEU A 428 2.64 -16.30 -20.18
CA LEU A 428 1.98 -17.58 -20.30
C LEU A 428 1.67 -17.88 -21.77
N ASN A 429 1.92 -19.11 -22.22
CA ASN A 429 1.56 -19.54 -23.57
C ASN A 429 0.03 -19.57 -23.77
N SER A 430 -0.73 -19.69 -22.69
CA SER A 430 -2.20 -19.66 -22.72
C SER A 430 -2.74 -18.90 -21.50
N PRO A 431 -3.38 -17.73 -21.71
CA PRO A 431 -3.99 -16.97 -20.63
C PRO A 431 -5.07 -17.74 -19.88
N VAL A 432 -5.20 -17.47 -18.58
CA VAL A 432 -6.23 -18.09 -17.72
C VAL A 432 -7.33 -17.09 -17.43
N ASN A 433 -8.57 -17.40 -17.82
CA ASN A 433 -9.72 -16.57 -17.48
C ASN A 433 -10.04 -16.69 -15.98
N LEU A 434 -10.23 -15.55 -15.33
CA LEU A 434 -10.58 -15.39 -13.92
C LEU A 434 -11.90 -14.61 -13.82
N ILE A 435 -12.72 -14.94 -12.83
CA ILE A 435 -14.01 -14.29 -12.57
C ILE A 435 -14.06 -13.70 -11.15
N PRO A 436 -14.77 -12.59 -10.90
CA PRO A 436 -14.77 -11.91 -9.60
C PRO A 436 -14.97 -12.86 -8.41
N GLY A 437 -14.13 -12.73 -7.38
CA GLY A 437 -14.15 -13.55 -6.18
C GLY A 437 -13.49 -14.93 -6.32
N GLU A 438 -13.08 -15.33 -7.53
CA GLU A 438 -12.34 -16.57 -7.75
C GLU A 438 -10.94 -16.49 -7.14
N LYS A 439 -10.56 -17.54 -6.40
CA LYS A 439 -9.17 -17.69 -5.94
C LYS A 439 -8.34 -18.36 -7.01
N PHE A 440 -7.10 -17.93 -7.16
CA PHE A 440 -6.10 -18.62 -7.95
C PHE A 440 -4.75 -18.59 -7.24
N SER A 441 -3.92 -19.58 -7.48
CA SER A 441 -2.56 -19.61 -6.96
C SER A 441 -1.55 -19.65 -8.10
N VAL A 442 -0.42 -19.02 -7.86
CA VAL A 442 0.77 -19.12 -8.69
C VAL A 442 1.81 -19.87 -7.89
N VAL A 443 2.08 -21.11 -8.31
CA VAL A 443 3.06 -22.00 -7.71
C VAL A 443 4.31 -22.01 -8.58
N ILE A 444 5.46 -21.73 -7.99
CA ILE A 444 6.76 -21.78 -8.64
C ILE A 444 7.61 -22.85 -7.97
N LYS A 445 8.18 -23.74 -8.77
CA LYS A 445 9.27 -24.63 -8.36
C LYS A 445 10.56 -24.07 -8.90
N CYS A 446 11.49 -23.74 -8.02
CA CYS A 446 12.84 -23.33 -8.42
C CYS A 446 13.83 -24.45 -8.15
N ARG A 447 14.73 -24.69 -9.09
CA ARG A 447 15.87 -25.60 -8.95
C ARG A 447 17.16 -24.85 -9.28
N ASN A 448 17.88 -24.50 -8.23
CA ASN A 448 19.20 -23.89 -8.32
C ASN A 448 20.27 -24.94 -8.66
N PRO A 449 21.31 -24.60 -9.43
CA PRO A 449 22.42 -25.50 -9.64
C PRO A 449 23.36 -25.65 -8.45
N SER A 450 23.50 -24.63 -7.60
CA SER A 450 24.55 -24.57 -6.58
C SER A 450 24.12 -24.00 -5.22
N TYR A 451 23.18 -23.04 -5.19
CA TYR A 451 22.78 -22.36 -3.96
C TYR A 451 21.46 -22.91 -3.39
N VAL A 452 21.45 -23.29 -2.11
CA VAL A 452 20.34 -24.05 -1.47
C VAL A 452 19.16 -23.20 -0.98
N TYR A 453 19.12 -21.91 -1.35
CA TYR A 453 18.05 -20.98 -1.00
C TYR A 453 17.36 -20.47 -2.28
N PRO A 454 16.54 -21.30 -2.94
CA PRO A 454 16.01 -21.04 -4.28
C PRO A 454 14.83 -20.05 -4.34
N LEU A 455 14.27 -19.65 -3.19
CA LEU A 455 13.08 -18.79 -3.14
C LEU A 455 13.43 -17.42 -2.58
N ALA A 456 13.18 -16.36 -3.35
CA ALA A 456 13.28 -14.98 -2.89
C ALA A 456 12.03 -14.59 -2.10
N VAL A 457 12.22 -13.85 -0.99
CA VAL A 457 11.14 -13.38 -0.14
C VAL A 457 11.32 -11.92 0.26
N GLU A 458 10.18 -11.25 0.45
CA GLU A 458 10.08 -10.04 1.25
C GLU A 458 9.98 -10.47 2.71
N LYS A 459 10.83 -9.89 3.57
CA LYS A 459 10.84 -10.15 5.01
C LYS A 459 11.07 -8.87 5.79
N GLN A 460 10.49 -8.81 6.98
CA GLN A 460 10.74 -7.75 7.94
C GLN A 460 12.18 -7.81 8.50
N TYR A 461 12.94 -6.74 8.26
CA TYR A 461 14.16 -6.42 9.02
C TYR A 461 14.04 -5.02 9.59
N LEU A 462 14.32 -4.91 10.89
CA LEU A 462 14.31 -3.63 11.58
C LEU A 462 15.34 -2.68 10.94
N ASP A 463 14.97 -1.40 10.84
CA ASP A 463 15.80 -0.32 10.26
C ASP A 463 16.12 -0.48 8.76
N TYR A 464 15.43 -1.39 8.05
CA TYR A 464 15.55 -1.55 6.60
C TYR A 464 14.21 -1.78 5.92
N SER A 465 13.51 -2.87 6.26
CA SER A 465 12.26 -3.32 5.66
C SER A 465 11.18 -3.56 6.71
N SER A 466 11.12 -2.74 7.77
CA SER A 466 10.22 -2.95 8.91
C SER A 466 8.73 -2.95 8.55
N LYS A 467 8.39 -2.42 7.37
CA LYS A 467 7.01 -2.32 6.85
C LYS A 467 6.55 -3.53 6.04
N ALA A 468 7.42 -4.54 5.82
CA ALA A 468 6.99 -5.82 5.25
C ALA A 468 5.88 -6.42 6.11
N GLN A 469 4.83 -6.92 5.47
CA GLN A 469 3.65 -7.48 6.13
C GLN A 469 3.16 -8.71 5.37
N ALA A 470 2.60 -9.68 6.09
CA ALA A 470 1.96 -10.83 5.48
C ALA A 470 0.67 -11.24 6.21
N ASN A 471 -0.31 -11.71 5.45
CA ASN A 471 -1.56 -12.24 5.99
C ASN A 471 -1.65 -13.76 5.83
N PRO A 472 -2.32 -14.46 6.77
CA PRO A 472 -2.61 -15.88 6.62
C PRO A 472 -3.33 -16.17 5.31
N GLY A 473 -2.84 -17.17 4.59
CA GLY A 473 -3.39 -17.60 3.31
C GLY A 473 -2.77 -16.96 2.07
N GLU A 474 -1.80 -16.06 2.21
CA GLU A 474 -1.13 -15.42 1.06
C GLU A 474 0.00 -16.29 0.51
N SER A 475 1.04 -16.51 1.31
CA SER A 475 2.29 -17.13 0.88
C SER A 475 2.51 -18.51 1.49
N TYR A 476 2.83 -19.48 0.62
CA TYR A 476 3.08 -20.87 1.01
C TYR A 476 4.42 -21.36 0.47
N VAL A 477 5.08 -22.21 1.26
CA VAL A 477 6.29 -22.92 0.86
C VAL A 477 6.14 -24.42 1.00
N SER A 478 6.86 -25.16 0.17
CA SER A 478 6.90 -26.61 0.22
C SER A 478 8.25 -27.14 -0.26
N ARG A 479 8.71 -28.22 0.38
CA ARG A 479 9.90 -28.96 -0.05
C ARG A 479 9.60 -29.88 -1.23
N ASP A 480 8.42 -30.51 -1.23
CA ASP A 480 8.06 -31.61 -2.13
C ASP A 480 6.94 -31.27 -3.13
N GLY A 481 6.35 -30.07 -3.02
CA GLY A 481 5.20 -29.63 -3.82
C GLY A 481 3.86 -30.26 -3.41
N ASN A 482 3.83 -31.07 -2.35
CA ASN A 482 2.64 -31.77 -1.85
C ASN A 482 2.24 -31.29 -0.45
N SER A 483 3.22 -31.06 0.42
CA SER A 483 3.06 -30.66 1.81
C SER A 483 3.38 -29.17 1.93
N TRP A 484 2.34 -28.35 2.09
CA TRP A 484 2.47 -26.89 2.06
C TRP A 484 2.38 -26.30 3.46
N LYS A 485 3.23 -25.31 3.72
CA LYS A 485 3.24 -24.54 4.95
C LYS A 485 2.97 -23.07 4.62
N ASP A 486 1.98 -22.50 5.30
CA ASP A 486 1.73 -21.06 5.29
C ASP A 486 2.88 -20.38 6.04
N LEU A 487 3.56 -19.42 5.43
CA LEU A 487 4.68 -18.75 6.09
C LEU A 487 4.27 -18.05 7.38
N THR A 488 3.06 -17.49 7.42
CA THR A 488 2.56 -16.78 8.60
C THR A 488 2.31 -17.69 9.81
N SER A 489 2.20 -19.01 9.57
CA SER A 489 2.10 -20.01 10.64
C SER A 489 3.45 -20.30 11.34
N VAL A 490 4.56 -19.80 10.80
CA VAL A 490 5.90 -19.94 11.36
C VAL A 490 6.33 -18.61 11.97
N VAL A 491 6.53 -18.58 13.29
CA VAL A 491 6.79 -17.34 14.05
C VAL A 491 7.92 -16.49 13.45
N GLU A 492 8.99 -17.11 12.95
CA GLU A 492 10.14 -16.41 12.34
C GLU A 492 9.84 -15.78 10.98
N TYR A 493 8.79 -16.25 10.28
CA TYR A 493 8.39 -15.82 8.94
C TYR A 493 6.96 -15.25 8.93
N ALA A 494 6.48 -14.78 10.09
CA ALA A 494 5.12 -14.29 10.29
C ALA A 494 4.75 -13.14 9.32
N GLU A 495 5.73 -12.28 9.03
CA GLU A 495 5.62 -11.11 8.14
C GLU A 495 6.42 -11.31 6.85
N THR A 496 6.34 -12.52 6.27
CA THR A 496 7.13 -12.89 5.08
C THR A 496 6.23 -13.31 3.92
N ASN A 497 6.43 -12.66 2.78
CA ASN A 497 5.74 -12.98 1.54
C ASN A 497 6.72 -13.44 0.46
N LEU A 498 6.31 -14.40 -0.38
CA LEU A 498 7.09 -14.81 -1.54
C LEU A 498 7.07 -13.69 -2.58
N CYS A 499 8.21 -13.45 -3.21
CA CYS A 499 8.32 -12.51 -4.31
C CYS A 499 7.76 -13.12 -5.60
N ILE A 500 6.43 -13.27 -5.68
CA ILE A 500 5.68 -13.81 -6.82
C ILE A 500 4.56 -12.82 -7.17
N LYS A 501 4.51 -12.44 -8.44
CA LYS A 501 3.58 -11.46 -8.99
C LYS A 501 2.74 -12.09 -10.09
N ALA A 502 1.49 -11.68 -10.22
CA ALA A 502 0.58 -12.13 -11.28
C ALA A 502 0.04 -10.91 -12.05
N PHE A 503 0.18 -10.95 -13.38
CA PHE A 503 -0.20 -9.86 -14.26
C PHE A 503 -1.43 -10.22 -15.06
N THR A 504 -2.44 -9.35 -14.99
CA THR A 504 -3.72 -9.58 -15.65
C THR A 504 -4.08 -8.49 -16.64
N THR A 505 -4.92 -8.84 -17.60
CA THR A 505 -5.58 -7.88 -18.50
C THR A 505 -7.09 -7.94 -18.35
N VAL A 506 -7.74 -6.77 -18.39
CA VAL A 506 -9.20 -6.67 -18.37
C VAL A 506 -9.77 -6.98 -19.76
N ASN A 507 -10.88 -7.70 -19.77
CA ASN A 507 -11.53 -8.15 -21.00
C ASN A 507 -12.83 -7.39 -21.33
N GLU A 508 -13.30 -6.52 -20.44
CA GLU A 508 -14.59 -5.82 -20.52
C GLU A 508 -14.48 -4.32 -20.23
N LEU A 509 -15.50 -3.56 -20.65
CA LEU A 509 -15.68 -2.16 -20.23
C LEU A 509 -16.03 -2.13 -18.74
N PRO A 510 -15.62 -1.08 -18.00
CA PRO A 510 -16.06 -0.92 -16.63
C PRO A 510 -17.55 -0.54 -16.61
N GLU A 511 -18.24 -0.89 -15.52
CA GLU A 511 -19.60 -0.42 -15.21
C GLU A 511 -19.52 0.34 -13.90
N ALA A 512 -19.80 1.65 -13.92
CA ALA A 512 -19.66 2.51 -12.76
C ALA A 512 -20.83 2.30 -11.79
N GLY A 513 -20.53 2.27 -10.50
CA GLY A 513 -21.56 2.14 -9.48
C GLY A 513 -21.06 2.56 -8.12
N PHE A 514 -21.92 3.16 -7.30
CA PHE A 514 -21.55 3.52 -5.94
C PHE A 514 -22.73 3.65 -4.98
N SER A 515 -22.44 3.69 -3.69
CA SER A 515 -23.38 3.98 -2.61
C SER A 515 -22.74 4.87 -1.54
N SER A 516 -23.53 5.37 -0.60
CA SER A 516 -23.05 6.08 0.58
C SER A 516 -23.64 5.52 1.88
N ASN A 517 -22.95 5.72 3.00
CA ASN A 517 -23.46 5.35 4.32
C ASN A 517 -24.59 6.26 4.83
N ILE A 518 -24.63 7.51 4.38
CA ILE A 518 -25.63 8.52 4.72
C ILE A 518 -25.85 9.45 3.53
N THR A 519 -27.08 9.95 3.37
CA THR A 519 -27.45 10.86 2.27
C THR A 519 -27.97 12.21 2.75
N SER A 520 -28.29 12.36 4.04
CA SER A 520 -28.76 13.65 4.55
C SER A 520 -28.46 13.84 6.03
N TRP A 521 -28.01 15.05 6.39
CA TRP A 521 -27.80 15.46 7.78
C TRP A 521 -27.67 16.99 7.91
N VAL A 522 -27.34 17.46 9.11
CA VAL A 522 -26.86 18.83 9.36
C VAL A 522 -25.37 18.97 9.06
N SER A 523 -24.88 20.21 8.98
CA SER A 523 -23.45 20.50 8.77
C SER A 523 -22.64 20.37 10.08
N PRO A 524 -21.39 19.88 10.03
CA PRO A 524 -20.75 19.22 8.89
C PRO A 524 -21.25 17.77 8.72
N LEU A 525 -21.43 17.35 7.46
CA LEU A 525 -21.81 15.98 7.11
C LEU A 525 -20.62 15.24 6.50
N THR A 526 -20.08 14.25 7.22
CA THR A 526 -19.06 13.35 6.69
C THR A 526 -19.71 12.09 6.12
N VAL A 527 -19.48 11.86 4.83
CA VAL A 527 -20.03 10.75 4.04
C VAL A 527 -18.90 9.80 3.64
N GLN A 528 -19.06 8.51 3.96
CA GLN A 528 -18.25 7.43 3.41
C GLN A 528 -18.94 6.91 2.16
N PHE A 529 -18.27 7.00 1.02
CA PHE A 529 -18.71 6.39 -0.22
C PHE A 529 -18.11 5.00 -0.38
N THR A 530 -18.88 4.11 -0.98
CA THR A 530 -18.49 2.74 -1.31
C THR A 530 -18.62 2.55 -2.81
N ASP A 531 -17.50 2.23 -3.46
CA ASP A 531 -17.46 1.81 -4.87
C ASP A 531 -18.14 0.46 -5.03
N LEU A 532 -18.99 0.37 -6.04
CA LEU A 532 -19.68 -0.83 -6.50
C LEU A 532 -19.40 -1.11 -7.98
N SER A 533 -18.43 -0.39 -8.57
CA SER A 533 -18.11 -0.52 -9.98
C SER A 533 -17.54 -1.89 -10.30
N THR A 534 -17.87 -2.41 -11.48
CA THR A 534 -17.28 -3.65 -12.01
C THR A 534 -16.25 -3.32 -13.09
N GLY A 535 -15.22 -4.15 -13.24
CA GLY A 535 -14.19 -3.97 -14.28
C GLY A 535 -13.29 -2.73 -14.16
N ALA A 536 -13.47 -1.88 -13.14
CA ALA A 536 -12.72 -0.64 -12.95
C ALA A 536 -11.30 -0.87 -12.39
N LEU A 537 -10.36 -0.04 -12.84
CA LEU A 537 -8.98 0.02 -12.36
C LEU A 537 -8.60 1.40 -11.78
N SER A 538 -9.38 2.42 -12.10
CA SER A 538 -9.22 3.77 -11.59
C SER A 538 -10.60 4.42 -11.38
N TRP A 539 -10.63 5.37 -10.45
CA TRP A 539 -11.82 6.06 -10.00
C TRP A 539 -11.55 7.55 -10.01
N GLU A 540 -12.50 8.35 -10.48
CA GLU A 540 -12.51 9.80 -10.38
C GLU A 540 -13.87 10.22 -9.80
N TRP A 541 -13.85 10.67 -8.56
CA TRP A 541 -15.02 11.13 -7.84
C TRP A 541 -15.17 12.64 -7.97
N ASP A 542 -16.40 13.09 -8.22
CA ASP A 542 -16.82 14.48 -8.09
C ASP A 542 -18.01 14.49 -7.11
N PHE A 543 -17.83 15.14 -5.97
CA PHE A 543 -18.79 15.17 -4.88
C PHE A 543 -19.75 16.35 -4.93
N ASN A 544 -19.47 17.36 -5.76
CA ASN A 544 -20.25 18.60 -5.82
C ASN A 544 -20.96 18.81 -7.18
N GLY A 545 -20.61 18.03 -8.20
CA GLY A 545 -21.14 18.06 -9.55
C GLY A 545 -20.60 19.19 -10.42
N ASP A 546 -19.41 19.74 -10.11
CA ASP A 546 -18.78 20.82 -10.86
C ASP A 546 -17.94 20.34 -12.06
N GLY A 547 -17.78 19.02 -12.21
CA GLY A 547 -17.01 18.38 -13.27
C GLY A 547 -15.51 18.27 -12.98
N ILE A 548 -15.04 18.61 -11.78
CA ILE A 548 -13.66 18.50 -11.32
C ILE A 548 -13.54 17.28 -10.40
N THR A 549 -12.48 16.49 -10.58
CA THR A 549 -12.20 15.34 -9.71
C THR A 549 -11.74 15.81 -8.33
N ASP A 550 -12.52 15.44 -7.30
CA ASP A 550 -12.23 15.65 -5.89
C ASP A 550 -11.38 14.53 -5.27
N SER A 551 -11.52 13.29 -5.76
CA SER A 551 -10.79 12.14 -5.22
C SER A 551 -10.58 11.04 -6.25
N THR A 552 -9.47 10.31 -6.14
CA THR A 552 -9.19 9.11 -6.94
C THR A 552 -9.14 7.81 -6.12
N THR A 553 -9.49 7.88 -4.83
CA THR A 553 -9.52 6.72 -3.94
C THR A 553 -10.75 5.87 -4.23
N LYS A 554 -10.62 4.52 -4.24
CA LYS A 554 -11.74 3.59 -4.48
C LYS A 554 -12.93 3.83 -3.55
N ASN A 555 -12.72 3.95 -2.23
CA ASN A 555 -13.78 4.17 -1.24
C ASN A 555 -13.52 5.46 -0.43
N PRO A 556 -13.79 6.64 -0.98
CA PRO A 556 -13.39 7.91 -0.38
C PRO A 556 -14.34 8.37 0.74
N VAL A 557 -13.81 9.25 1.60
CA VAL A 557 -14.59 10.00 2.59
C VAL A 557 -14.62 11.47 2.18
N CYS A 558 -15.81 12.07 2.12
CA CYS A 558 -16.01 13.49 1.83
C CYS A 558 -16.76 14.17 2.97
N THR A 559 -16.39 15.40 3.33
CA THR A 559 -17.08 16.19 4.36
C THR A 559 -17.68 17.45 3.76
N TYR A 560 -19.00 17.55 3.82
CA TYR A 560 -19.76 18.71 3.35
C TYR A 560 -19.99 19.69 4.50
N THR A 561 -19.45 20.91 4.37
CA THR A 561 -19.51 21.95 5.41
C THR A 561 -20.55 23.03 5.13
N SER A 562 -21.05 23.12 3.89
CA SER A 562 -22.07 24.09 3.48
C SER A 562 -23.42 23.41 3.26
N TYR A 563 -24.51 24.13 3.53
CA TYR A 563 -25.85 23.64 3.18
C TYR A 563 -26.02 23.59 1.66
N GLY A 564 -26.73 22.58 1.16
CA GLY A 564 -26.95 22.39 -0.26
C GLY A 564 -27.38 20.97 -0.61
N ASN A 565 -27.80 20.82 -1.87
CA ASN A 565 -28.03 19.51 -2.50
C ASN A 565 -26.87 19.27 -3.46
N TYR A 566 -26.11 18.22 -3.22
CA TYR A 566 -24.90 17.89 -3.96
C TYR A 566 -25.18 16.73 -4.90
N THR A 567 -24.84 16.93 -6.17
CA THR A 567 -24.79 15.86 -7.17
C THR A 567 -23.46 15.16 -7.00
N VAL A 568 -23.49 13.83 -6.94
CA VAL A 568 -22.26 13.02 -6.86
C VAL A 568 -22.11 12.24 -8.14
N SER A 569 -20.92 12.24 -8.73
CA SER A 569 -20.57 11.39 -9.86
C SER A 569 -19.29 10.60 -9.62
N LEU A 570 -19.26 9.40 -10.19
CA LEU A 570 -18.11 8.52 -10.23
C LEU A 570 -17.82 8.16 -11.68
N ASN A 571 -16.65 8.54 -12.18
CA ASN A 571 -16.11 8.03 -13.43
C ASN A 571 -15.15 6.88 -13.12
N ALA A 572 -15.51 5.68 -13.59
CA ALA A 572 -14.75 4.46 -13.41
C ALA A 572 -14.10 4.06 -14.74
N SER A 573 -12.78 3.85 -14.76
CA SER A 573 -12.07 3.59 -16.02
C SER A 573 -11.10 2.43 -15.99
N ASN A 574 -10.86 1.85 -17.16
CA ASN A 574 -9.83 0.86 -17.46
C ASN A 574 -9.33 1.05 -18.91
N ARG A 575 -8.44 0.18 -19.41
CA ARG A 575 -7.90 0.30 -20.79
C ARG A 575 -8.94 0.25 -21.90
N LYS A 576 -10.09 -0.38 -21.68
CA LYS A 576 -11.14 -0.61 -22.68
C LYS A 576 -12.02 0.61 -22.85
N GLY A 577 -12.09 1.45 -21.82
CA GLY A 577 -12.89 2.66 -21.80
C GLY A 577 -13.22 3.06 -20.37
N PHE A 578 -14.29 3.83 -20.23
CA PHE A 578 -14.79 4.32 -18.96
C PHE A 578 -16.31 4.29 -18.96
N ASP A 579 -16.88 4.31 -17.76
CA ASP A 579 -18.31 4.51 -17.54
C ASP A 579 -18.49 5.52 -16.39
N THR A 580 -19.63 6.21 -16.37
CA THR A 580 -19.88 7.26 -15.38
C THR A 580 -21.28 7.13 -14.79
N GLU A 581 -21.33 6.94 -13.47
CA GLU A 581 -22.57 6.96 -12.70
C GLU A 581 -22.75 8.36 -12.10
N ILE A 582 -23.92 8.97 -12.32
CA ILE A 582 -24.26 10.30 -11.79
C ILE A 582 -25.55 10.19 -10.97
N LYS A 583 -25.51 10.65 -9.71
CA LYS A 583 -26.67 10.72 -8.82
C LYS A 583 -26.99 12.17 -8.47
N PRO A 584 -27.93 12.83 -9.18
CA PRO A 584 -28.30 14.22 -8.93
C PRO A 584 -28.90 14.42 -7.54
N GLY A 585 -28.41 15.42 -6.79
CA GLY A 585 -28.90 15.74 -5.44
C GLY A 585 -28.80 14.59 -4.43
N TYR A 586 -27.83 13.68 -4.61
CA TYR A 586 -27.69 12.47 -3.81
C TYR A 586 -27.39 12.74 -2.34
N ILE A 587 -26.63 13.81 -2.05
CA ILE A 587 -26.33 14.25 -0.68
C ILE A 587 -27.02 15.58 -0.39
N THR A 588 -27.74 15.66 0.72
CA THR A 588 -28.44 16.86 1.18
C THR A 588 -27.93 17.31 2.54
N VAL A 589 -27.36 18.51 2.60
CA VAL A 589 -26.98 19.16 3.87
C VAL A 589 -27.95 20.30 4.13
N SER A 590 -28.74 20.18 5.18
CA SER A 590 -29.79 21.16 5.51
C SER A 590 -29.62 21.66 6.94
N PRO A 591 -29.93 22.93 7.24
CA PRO A 591 -29.94 23.41 8.62
C PRO A 591 -30.95 22.64 9.47
N LEU A 592 -30.72 22.58 10.77
CA LEU A 592 -31.74 22.08 11.70
C LEU A 592 -32.97 23.02 11.64
N SER A 593 -34.17 22.45 11.62
CA SER A 593 -35.41 23.22 11.62
C SER A 593 -36.52 22.49 12.36
N ILE A 594 -37.37 23.26 13.05
CA ILE A 594 -38.66 22.78 13.58
C ILE A 594 -39.67 22.87 12.43
N ILE A 595 -40.18 21.73 11.98
CA ILE A 595 -41.11 21.63 10.83
C ILE A 595 -42.55 21.91 11.26
N SER A 596 -42.92 21.52 12.48
CA SER A 596 -44.22 21.84 13.04
C SER A 596 -44.15 22.08 14.54
N SER A 597 -45.07 22.89 15.02
CA SER A 597 -45.22 23.21 16.44
C SER A 597 -46.69 23.36 16.80
N SER A 598 -47.06 22.95 18.02
CA SER A 598 -48.38 23.18 18.60
C SER A 598 -48.20 23.58 20.07
N PRO A 599 -48.88 24.63 20.56
CA PRO A 599 -49.75 25.55 19.82
C PRO A 599 -48.98 26.35 18.75
N GLY A 600 -49.67 26.83 17.71
CA GLY A 600 -49.03 27.57 16.60
C GLY A 600 -48.48 28.95 16.99
N GLY A 601 -48.76 29.41 18.22
CA GLY A 601 -48.30 30.67 18.79
C GLY A 601 -48.62 30.73 20.28
N ASN A 602 -48.50 31.92 20.86
CA ASN A 602 -48.81 32.17 22.27
C ASN A 602 -50.22 31.69 22.64
N ILE A 603 -50.39 31.22 23.88
CA ILE A 603 -51.62 30.59 24.33
C ILE A 603 -52.02 31.10 25.71
N THR A 604 -53.32 31.20 25.95
CA THR A 604 -53.90 31.49 27.27
C THR A 604 -54.72 30.29 27.72
N THR A 605 -54.52 29.83 28.95
CA THR A 605 -55.30 28.75 29.58
C THR A 605 -55.71 29.16 31.00
N TYR A 606 -56.61 28.40 31.62
CA TYR A 606 -56.99 28.64 33.00
C TYR A 606 -56.11 27.86 33.99
N GLU A 607 -56.02 28.35 35.23
CA GLU A 607 -55.34 27.65 36.32
C GLU A 607 -55.88 26.21 36.45
N GLY A 608 -54.96 25.24 36.56
CA GLY A 608 -55.30 23.80 36.67
C GLY A 608 -55.49 23.07 35.34
N GLU A 609 -55.68 23.78 34.22
CA GLU A 609 -55.83 23.15 32.91
C GLU A 609 -54.52 22.59 32.38
N ARG A 610 -54.59 21.39 31.78
CA ARG A 610 -53.43 20.76 31.14
C ARG A 610 -53.16 21.38 29.77
N GLN A 611 -52.04 22.05 29.63
CA GLN A 611 -51.51 22.51 28.35
C GLN A 611 -50.42 21.57 27.84
N GLU A 612 -50.48 21.20 26.56
CA GLU A 612 -49.44 20.41 25.88
C GLU A 612 -48.75 21.24 24.77
N PHE A 613 -47.44 21.13 24.71
CA PHE A 613 -46.58 21.72 23.70
C PHE A 613 -45.92 20.60 22.91
N ASN A 614 -45.98 20.67 21.59
CA ASN A 614 -45.48 19.66 20.67
C ASN A 614 -44.58 20.30 19.63
N ILE A 615 -43.52 19.60 19.25
CA ILE A 615 -42.69 19.94 18.08
C ILE A 615 -42.40 18.72 17.21
N SER A 616 -42.14 18.97 15.93
CA SER A 616 -41.46 18.04 15.04
C SER A 616 -40.28 18.72 14.34
N THR A 617 -39.23 17.96 14.03
CA THR A 617 -37.97 18.45 13.46
C THR A 617 -37.59 17.65 12.21
N ASN A 618 -36.75 18.24 11.36
CA ASN A 618 -36.28 17.60 10.12
C ASN A 618 -35.25 16.47 10.34
N HIS A 619 -34.61 16.43 11.51
CA HIS A 619 -33.61 15.44 11.89
C HIS A 619 -33.92 14.83 13.25
N ASN A 620 -33.24 13.74 13.63
CA ASN A 620 -33.28 13.29 15.01
C ASN A 620 -32.50 14.28 15.88
N THR A 621 -33.07 14.68 17.01
CA THR A 621 -32.53 15.73 17.87
C THR A 621 -32.56 15.33 19.35
N SER A 622 -31.86 16.13 20.15
CA SER A 622 -32.10 16.23 21.59
C SER A 622 -32.99 17.44 21.86
N ALA A 623 -34.22 17.22 22.31
CA ALA A 623 -35.17 18.25 22.68
C ALA A 623 -35.11 18.52 24.18
N ASN A 624 -34.74 19.74 24.56
CA ASN A 624 -34.69 20.18 25.96
C ASN A 624 -35.82 21.19 26.21
N TRP A 625 -36.76 20.86 27.09
CA TRP A 625 -37.86 21.75 27.46
C TRP A 625 -37.53 22.53 28.74
N TYR A 626 -37.88 23.81 28.72
CA TYR A 626 -37.69 24.74 29.83
C TYR A 626 -39.00 25.50 30.10
N VAL A 627 -39.25 25.79 31.37
CA VAL A 627 -40.30 26.72 31.81
C VAL A 627 -39.63 27.79 32.67
N ASN A 628 -39.75 29.05 32.27
CA ASN A 628 -39.07 30.20 32.89
C ASN A 628 -37.57 29.96 33.08
N GLY A 629 -36.91 29.41 32.05
CA GLY A 629 -35.48 29.07 32.06
C GLY A 629 -35.10 27.84 32.88
N THR A 630 -36.02 27.20 33.60
CA THR A 630 -35.75 25.96 34.35
C THR A 630 -36.01 24.75 33.49
N LYS A 631 -35.01 23.89 33.29
CA LYS A 631 -35.13 22.65 32.50
C LYS A 631 -36.13 21.69 33.16
N LYS A 632 -37.06 21.16 32.37
CA LYS A 632 -38.12 20.24 32.81
C LYS A 632 -37.99 18.85 32.20
N LEU A 633 -37.73 18.76 30.90
CA LEU A 633 -37.68 17.50 30.16
C LEU A 633 -36.49 17.51 29.19
N THR A 634 -35.90 16.34 28.98
CA THR A 634 -34.94 16.10 27.91
C THR A 634 -35.27 14.77 27.24
N GLU A 635 -35.50 14.82 25.94
CA GLU A 635 -35.69 13.64 25.10
C GLU A 635 -34.59 13.62 24.04
N THR A 636 -33.94 12.49 23.82
CA THR A 636 -32.81 12.37 22.90
C THR A 636 -33.09 11.37 21.79
N GLY A 637 -32.56 11.63 20.59
CA GLY A 637 -32.75 10.76 19.43
C GLY A 637 -34.17 10.80 18.83
N VAL A 638 -34.94 11.84 19.12
CA VAL A 638 -36.35 11.97 18.71
C VAL A 638 -36.51 12.95 17.54
N LYS A 639 -37.47 12.67 16.63
CA LYS A 639 -37.91 13.64 15.61
C LYS A 639 -39.06 14.51 16.08
N SER A 640 -39.77 14.07 17.10
CA SER A 640 -40.90 14.76 17.71
C SER A 640 -40.80 14.65 19.22
N SER A 641 -41.17 15.72 19.92
CA SER A 641 -41.11 15.78 21.37
C SER A 641 -42.30 16.57 21.89
N SER A 642 -42.78 16.19 23.08
CA SER A 642 -43.91 16.86 23.72
C SER A 642 -43.64 17.15 25.20
N TYR A 643 -44.18 18.26 25.67
CA TYR A 643 -44.16 18.65 27.09
C TYR A 643 -45.55 19.12 27.50
N SER A 644 -46.05 18.64 28.64
CA SER A 644 -47.34 19.09 29.17
C SER A 644 -47.26 19.41 30.67
N GLU A 645 -48.03 20.40 31.11
CA GLU A 645 -48.09 20.86 32.50
C GLU A 645 -49.53 21.32 32.86
N SER A 646 -49.94 21.17 34.12
CA SER A 646 -51.32 21.47 34.56
C SER A 646 -51.44 22.09 35.97
N THR A 647 -50.34 22.58 36.56
CA THR A 647 -50.31 22.97 37.99
C THR A 647 -49.72 24.37 38.25
N LEU A 648 -49.74 25.24 37.24
CA LEU A 648 -49.16 26.57 37.31
C LEU A 648 -50.16 27.61 37.83
N PHE A 649 -49.68 28.50 38.71
CA PHE A 649 -50.43 29.64 39.22
C PHE A 649 -50.69 30.69 38.12
N PRO A 650 -51.67 31.58 38.28
CA PRO A 650 -51.88 32.69 37.36
C PRO A 650 -50.60 33.52 37.15
N GLY A 651 -50.26 33.75 35.89
CA GLY A 651 -49.03 34.42 35.48
C GLY A 651 -48.65 34.09 34.04
N THR A 652 -47.61 34.76 33.56
CA THR A 652 -47.02 34.46 32.24
C THR A 652 -45.80 33.57 32.41
N TYR A 653 -45.77 32.48 31.64
CA TYR A 653 -44.70 31.50 31.62
C TYR A 653 -44.04 31.45 30.24
N ASP A 654 -42.71 31.49 30.23
CA ASP A 654 -41.90 31.31 29.03
C ASP A 654 -41.61 29.82 28.88
N VAL A 655 -42.35 29.15 27.98
CA VAL A 655 -42.11 27.75 27.64
C VAL A 655 -41.17 27.73 26.46
N THR A 656 -39.98 27.14 26.62
CA THR A 656 -38.96 27.11 25.57
C THR A 656 -38.53 25.68 25.29
N VAL A 657 -38.45 25.30 24.01
CA VAL A 657 -37.79 24.08 23.58
C VAL A 657 -36.52 24.43 22.82
N LEU A 658 -35.40 23.86 23.27
CA LEU A 658 -34.11 23.92 22.60
C LEU A 658 -33.84 22.55 21.98
N VAL A 659 -33.91 22.48 20.66
CA VAL A 659 -33.53 21.29 19.90
C VAL A 659 -32.08 21.39 19.44
N ILE A 660 -31.32 20.31 19.61
CA ILE A 660 -29.89 20.26 19.30
C ILE A 660 -29.62 19.00 18.48
N THR A 661 -28.85 19.13 17.40
CA THR A 661 -28.30 17.97 16.68
C THR A 661 -26.96 18.33 16.04
N GLY A 662 -25.94 17.48 16.22
CA GLY A 662 -24.57 17.85 15.88
C GLY A 662 -24.16 19.18 16.51
N ASN A 663 -23.73 20.13 15.68
CA ASN A 663 -23.36 21.49 16.09
C ASN A 663 -24.51 22.50 15.95
N GLU A 664 -25.66 22.07 15.42
CA GLU A 664 -26.82 22.92 15.18
C GLU A 664 -27.75 22.96 16.39
N ASN A 665 -28.35 24.11 16.62
CA ASN A 665 -29.45 24.25 17.56
C ASN A 665 -30.51 25.22 17.05
N VAL A 666 -31.77 24.92 17.39
CA VAL A 666 -32.91 25.79 17.12
C VAL A 666 -33.73 25.89 18.38
N MET A 667 -34.26 27.09 18.65
CA MET A 667 -35.07 27.36 19.81
C MET A 667 -36.45 27.85 19.37
N LEU A 668 -37.49 27.39 20.06
CA LEU A 668 -38.84 27.91 19.94
C LEU A 668 -39.37 28.24 21.34
N THR A 669 -39.96 29.42 21.48
CA THR A 669 -40.51 29.91 22.75
C THR A 669 -41.98 30.30 22.55
N TRP A 670 -42.80 29.92 23.52
CA TRP A 670 -44.18 30.35 23.65
C TRP A 670 -44.34 31.18 24.92
N ASN A 671 -45.10 32.27 24.82
CA ASN A 671 -45.65 32.92 26.00
C ASN A 671 -46.96 32.21 26.36
N TRP A 672 -46.96 31.51 27.48
CA TRP A 672 -48.12 30.83 28.03
C TRP A 672 -48.69 31.66 29.18
N THR A 673 -49.84 32.28 28.97
CA THR A 673 -50.54 33.04 30.02
C THR A 673 -51.52 32.13 30.72
N VAL A 674 -51.28 31.87 32.01
CA VAL A 674 -52.26 31.22 32.87
C VAL A 674 -53.04 32.33 33.55
N VAL A 675 -54.35 32.37 33.38
CA VAL A 675 -55.22 33.30 34.07
C VAL A 675 -55.98 32.57 35.18
N ASP A 676 -56.38 33.31 36.21
CA ASP A 676 -57.33 32.82 37.20
C ASP A 676 -58.53 32.23 36.47
N TRP A 677 -58.93 31.02 36.87
CA TRP A 677 -60.17 30.47 36.37
C TRP A 677 -61.32 31.40 36.77
N ASN A 678 -62.02 31.90 35.75
CA ASN A 678 -63.16 32.78 35.95
C ASN A 678 -64.42 32.05 35.48
N PRO A 679 -65.38 31.74 36.39
CA PRO A 679 -66.63 31.06 36.01
C PRO A 679 -67.44 31.81 34.96
N TRP A 680 -67.18 33.10 34.78
CA TRP A 680 -67.92 34.00 33.90
C TRP A 680 -67.33 34.11 32.49
N ASP A 681 -66.08 33.66 32.25
CA ASP A 681 -65.30 33.98 31.02
C ASP A 681 -65.21 32.80 30.03
N ASP A 682 -65.13 31.54 30.51
CA ASP A 682 -65.23 30.34 29.66
C ASP A 682 -65.92 29.18 30.40
N LEU A 683 -67.08 28.77 29.87
CA LEU A 683 -67.95 27.73 30.44
C LEU A 683 -67.63 26.32 29.92
N THR A 684 -66.44 26.11 29.35
CA THR A 684 -65.98 24.81 28.81
C THR A 684 -64.85 24.15 29.62
N SER A 685 -64.25 24.88 30.57
CA SER A 685 -63.26 24.33 31.50
C SER A 685 -63.88 23.26 32.40
N LEU A 686 -63.41 22.02 32.25
CA LEU A 686 -63.97 20.81 32.88
C LEU A 686 -63.71 20.71 34.39
N ASP A 687 -63.00 21.68 34.99
CA ASP A 687 -62.70 21.73 36.43
C ASP A 687 -63.44 22.84 37.19
N GLY A 688 -64.47 23.45 36.59
CA GLY A 688 -65.44 24.29 37.28
C GLY A 688 -66.25 23.47 38.31
N LYS A 689 -65.64 23.14 39.45
CA LYS A 689 -66.33 22.61 40.63
C LYS A 689 -67.50 23.53 40.96
N ASN A 690 -68.68 22.94 41.15
CA ASN A 690 -69.95 23.54 41.58
C ASN A 690 -69.89 25.06 41.85
N ILE A 691 -70.54 25.86 41.01
CA ILE A 691 -70.78 27.28 41.29
C ILE A 691 -71.42 27.38 42.68
N SER A 692 -70.81 28.16 43.58
CA SER A 692 -71.33 28.41 44.92
C SER A 692 -72.54 29.34 44.89
N THR A 693 -73.30 29.39 45.99
CA THR A 693 -74.45 30.30 46.09
C THR A 693 -74.01 31.76 46.11
N GLU A 694 -72.86 32.05 46.73
CA GLU A 694 -72.25 33.37 46.73
C GLU A 694 -71.86 33.81 45.31
N GLU A 695 -71.18 32.95 44.54
CA GLU A 695 -70.80 33.24 43.15
C GLU A 695 -72.02 33.47 42.27
N LEU A 696 -73.07 32.63 42.39
CA LEU A 696 -74.30 32.83 41.63
C LEU A 696 -74.98 34.16 41.96
N GLN A 697 -74.98 34.56 43.25
CA GLN A 697 -75.53 35.85 43.67
C GLN A 697 -74.75 37.02 43.09
N GLU A 698 -73.42 36.91 43.03
CA GLU A 698 -72.54 37.90 42.41
C GLU A 698 -72.79 37.99 40.90
N ALA A 699 -72.96 36.86 40.20
CA ALA A 699 -73.34 36.82 38.77
C ALA A 699 -74.65 37.57 38.50
N ILE A 700 -75.67 37.30 39.31
CA ILE A 700 -76.98 37.96 39.21
C ILE A 700 -76.84 39.46 39.49
N HIS A 701 -75.97 39.85 40.44
CA HIS A 701 -75.70 41.24 40.75
C HIS A 701 -75.01 41.98 39.60
N ILE A 702 -73.96 41.39 39.02
CA ILE A 702 -73.21 41.95 37.90
C ILE A 702 -74.12 42.10 36.67
N TYR A 703 -74.88 41.05 36.33
CA TYR A 703 -75.83 41.06 35.22
C TYR A 703 -76.93 42.11 35.39
N LYS A 704 -77.58 42.17 36.57
CA LYS A 704 -78.67 43.12 36.83
C LYS A 704 -78.22 44.57 36.79
N ASN A 705 -76.98 44.86 37.19
CA ASN A 705 -76.44 46.21 37.23
C ASN A 705 -75.63 46.59 35.98
N GLY A 706 -75.52 45.68 35.00
CA GLY A 706 -74.80 45.92 33.74
C GLY A 706 -73.30 46.18 33.95
N LEU A 707 -72.74 45.67 35.04
CA LEU A 707 -71.32 45.80 35.37
C LEU A 707 -70.49 44.86 34.48
N PRO A 708 -69.25 45.22 34.14
CA PRO A 708 -68.33 44.28 33.51
C PRO A 708 -68.01 43.13 34.47
N ILE A 709 -67.78 41.95 33.92
CA ILE A 709 -67.34 40.76 34.68
C ILE A 709 -65.99 41.10 35.34
N PRO A 710 -65.75 40.72 36.62
CA PRO A 710 -64.55 41.12 37.34
C PRO A 710 -63.31 40.56 36.65
N GLY A 711 -62.28 41.40 36.45
CA GLY A 711 -61.06 41.01 35.74
C GLY A 711 -61.17 41.04 34.21
N THR A 712 -62.33 41.42 33.65
CA THR A 712 -62.56 41.50 32.20
C THR A 712 -63.21 42.84 31.84
N GLU A 713 -63.23 43.19 30.55
CA GLU A 713 -63.99 44.35 30.03
C GLU A 713 -65.35 43.95 29.44
N THR A 714 -65.75 42.68 29.55
CA THR A 714 -66.95 42.11 28.91
C THR A 714 -68.14 42.08 29.87
N LYS A 715 -69.36 42.13 29.31
CA LYS A 715 -70.62 42.00 30.08
C LYS A 715 -71.11 40.56 30.08
N LEU A 716 -71.67 40.11 31.20
CA LEU A 716 -72.33 38.80 31.30
C LEU A 716 -73.59 38.77 30.41
N THR A 717 -73.70 37.78 29.54
CA THR A 717 -74.84 37.62 28.61
C THR A 717 -76.00 36.86 29.28
N ASP A 718 -77.21 37.00 28.72
CA ASP A 718 -78.42 36.28 29.16
C ASP A 718 -78.19 34.76 29.16
N GLU A 719 -77.59 34.23 28.08
CA GLU A 719 -77.26 32.81 27.93
C GLU A 719 -76.19 32.35 28.94
N GLY A 720 -75.18 33.18 29.18
CA GLY A 720 -74.15 32.93 30.19
C GLY A 720 -74.77 32.77 31.57
N LEU A 721 -75.60 33.73 32.00
CA LEU A 721 -76.28 33.69 33.30
C LEU A 721 -77.19 32.47 33.45
N ILE A 722 -77.95 32.10 32.41
CA ILE A 722 -78.81 30.91 32.44
C ILE A 722 -78.00 29.63 32.65
N LYS A 723 -76.84 29.51 31.99
CA LYS A 723 -75.97 28.32 32.12
C LYS A 723 -75.34 28.23 33.52
N LEU A 724 -74.98 29.35 34.13
CA LEU A 724 -74.46 29.43 35.50
C LEU A 724 -75.51 29.02 36.55
N ILE A 725 -76.77 29.46 36.38
CA ILE A 725 -77.90 29.00 37.21
C ILE A 725 -78.09 27.48 37.11
N ARG A 726 -77.88 26.91 35.91
CA ARG A 726 -77.99 25.47 35.68
C ARG A 726 -76.86 24.69 36.37
N LEU A 727 -75.61 25.14 36.22
CA LEU A 727 -74.44 24.53 36.86
C LEU A 727 -74.51 24.61 38.39
N TRP A 728 -74.95 25.74 38.95
CA TRP A 728 -75.22 25.88 40.40
C TRP A 728 -76.28 24.87 40.89
N LYS A 729 -77.38 24.71 40.13
CA LYS A 729 -78.44 23.75 40.46
C LYS A 729 -77.96 22.29 40.41
N GLU A 730 -77.15 21.93 39.43
CA GLU A 730 -76.62 20.58 39.26
C GLU A 730 -75.56 20.25 40.33
N GLY A 731 -74.76 21.24 40.74
CA GLY A 731 -73.80 21.11 41.82
C GLY A 731 -74.40 21.02 43.23
N ALA A 732 -75.62 21.55 43.44
CA ALA A 732 -76.33 21.46 44.73
C ALA A 732 -77.07 20.11 44.96
N ALA A 733 -77.08 19.22 43.97
CA ALA A 733 -77.76 17.91 44.01
C ALA A 733 -76.81 16.72 44.27
N ASN A 734 -75.50 16.94 44.22
CA ASN A 734 -74.43 16.05 44.71
C ASN A 734 -73.82 16.66 45.98
#